data_AF-A0A9W6B5Z6-F1
#
_entry.id   AF-A0A9W6B5Z6-F1
#
_cell.length_a   1.000
_cell.length_b   1.000
_cell.length_c   1.000
_cell.angle_alpha   90.00
_cell.angle_beta   90.00
_cell.angle_gamma   90.00
#
_symmetry.space_group_name_H-M   'P 1'
#
loop_
_entity.id
_entity.type
_entity.pdbx_description
1 polymer ?
#
loop_
_entity_poly.entity_id
_entity_poly.type
_entity_poly.pdbx_seq_one_letter_code
_entity_poly.pdbx_strand_id
1 'polypeptide(L)'
;MKEKQHMKKKGSSTFNKIVAWIHLWPSIVSGIVVVFVCLTGTIIVYGDEIMDLSAGDAKYVTPGDTRLTYAEINERVLAKNSLYGISEAVFYKDPTRSVRLRIFDRKNVKMLLMYIDPYTGEILKEDTTIYFFFITAHLHAQLLAGPIGGWIVVVSTIIFFISSITGLILWWPKKWNKTTRKASFTVKWSAKFKRLNYDLHNVFGFYSLLLCVILSGTGLIIFFHTLMDVTVKVTGGDELGLMHYLPKADSTKTQLDMVTFAYKTLEEEYPEKEAASIRVYQSEKVGSFTFTTGKPGLKSIEKDDVTAYNKYTGEKITIKPETLTHEKTENTVWQLHMGQWWGQLGKLLTFLAGIVATSLPITGFIVWWGKQKKKKGNSLRHFIILTSLFIGLCSFAQTDAILVGFTIQHHSAVLNEERTLNIHLPDDYEKYPQQNYPIVVLLDSEMYFESYVGIQKNLSKDPHASIPKMIVVGIENTHRTRDLTPSKIEGIDHSGNEQPMFADGGGNEAFLKYINTELLPYIKANYRTEDYHILVGHSFGGLAVVNAFLEDAPFNAYLALDPSLWWDNQSMLKKADRIFANHTITKKTSLYMVLAHHNNSPDDVTNMTLPNMDFKKVLEKYNPENVRWKHEVFHQYDHGTVVIPSMYNGMLSIFEGYQTNARDMLKNPEYLEEHYKKFSEKIGYTFIPQLNYLNWISEFYKNDPNKQAVRTIITLKQKWYAKH
;
A
#
# COMPACT_ATOMS: atom_id res chain seq x y z
N MET A 1 17.55 13.78 -84.44
CA MET A 1 16.81 13.97 -83.16
C MET A 1 16.32 12.62 -82.67
N LYS A 2 16.79 12.14 -81.51
CA LYS A 2 16.17 11.04 -80.76
C LYS A 2 16.04 11.52 -79.31
N GLU A 3 14.81 11.83 -78.92
CA GLU A 3 14.46 12.29 -77.58
C GLU A 3 14.78 11.22 -76.53
N LYS A 4 15.54 11.61 -75.50
CA LYS A 4 15.69 10.83 -74.28
C LYS A 4 14.41 10.95 -73.47
N GLN A 5 13.57 9.91 -73.50
CA GLN A 5 12.48 9.75 -72.54
C GLN A 5 13.06 9.70 -71.12
N HIS A 6 12.82 10.75 -70.34
CA HIS A 6 13.03 10.77 -68.90
C HIS A 6 12.08 9.76 -68.24
N MET A 7 12.57 8.56 -67.93
CA MET A 7 11.89 7.65 -67.02
C MET A 7 11.74 8.31 -65.64
N LYS A 8 10.52 8.77 -65.32
CA LYS A 8 10.12 9.18 -63.96
C LYS A 8 10.41 8.02 -63.00
N LYS A 9 11.30 8.22 -62.04
CA LYS A 9 11.51 7.30 -60.90
C LYS A 9 10.16 7.04 -60.24
N LYS A 10 9.68 5.79 -60.28
CA LYS A 10 8.46 5.34 -59.58
C LYS A 10 8.59 5.71 -58.10
N GLY A 11 7.74 6.61 -57.61
CA GLY A 11 7.73 7.07 -56.21
C GLY A 11 7.51 5.91 -55.24
N SER A 12 7.86 6.08 -53.96
CA SER A 12 7.59 5.05 -52.95
C SER A 12 6.09 4.77 -52.85
N SER A 13 5.71 3.50 -52.67
CA SER A 13 4.32 3.11 -52.43
C SER A 13 3.75 3.83 -51.21
N THR A 14 2.43 4.02 -51.17
CA THR A 14 1.71 4.61 -50.02
C THR A 14 2.01 3.84 -48.74
N PHE A 15 2.05 2.51 -48.81
CA PHE A 15 2.48 1.64 -47.71
C PHE A 15 3.84 2.03 -47.12
N ASN A 16 4.88 2.16 -47.96
CA ASN A 16 6.22 2.52 -47.48
C ASN A 16 6.27 3.93 -46.87
N LYS A 17 5.39 4.86 -47.29
CA LYS A 17 5.29 6.19 -46.69
C LYS A 17 4.68 6.12 -45.30
N ILE A 18 3.64 5.31 -45.12
CA ILE A 18 2.99 5.08 -43.82
C ILE A 18 3.96 4.42 -42.85
N VAL A 19 4.62 3.33 -43.26
CA VAL A 19 5.64 2.65 -42.44
C VAL A 19 6.76 3.60 -42.02
N ALA A 20 7.29 4.39 -42.96
CA ALA A 20 8.32 5.37 -42.66
C ALA A 20 7.85 6.50 -41.73
N TRP A 21 6.55 6.85 -41.76
CA TRP A 21 5.98 7.84 -40.87
C TRP A 21 5.81 7.28 -39.45
N ILE A 22 5.26 6.08 -39.32
CA ILE A 22 5.04 5.36 -38.05
C ILE A 22 6.38 5.09 -37.35
N HIS A 23 7.39 4.65 -38.09
CA HIS A 23 8.72 4.41 -37.55
C HIS A 23 9.46 5.70 -37.16
N LEU A 24 9.07 6.86 -37.69
CA LEU A 24 9.78 8.11 -37.44
C LEU A 24 9.15 8.94 -36.34
N TRP A 25 7.89 9.34 -36.51
CA TRP A 25 7.29 10.39 -35.69
C TRP A 25 6.93 9.89 -34.28
N PRO A 26 6.14 8.80 -34.13
CA PRO A 26 5.94 8.17 -32.83
C PRO A 26 7.26 7.84 -32.12
N SER A 27 8.22 7.21 -32.82
CA SER A 27 9.52 6.83 -32.26
C SER A 27 10.35 7.99 -31.72
N ILE A 28 10.31 9.16 -32.38
CA ILE A 28 11.07 10.32 -31.89
C ILE A 28 10.44 10.87 -30.60
N VAL A 29 9.11 10.85 -30.50
CA VAL A 29 8.37 11.37 -29.34
C VAL A 29 8.54 10.45 -28.15
N SER A 30 8.25 9.15 -28.33
CA SER A 30 8.45 8.17 -27.26
C SER A 30 9.91 7.88 -26.96
N GLY A 31 10.80 8.19 -27.91
CA GLY A 31 12.23 7.90 -27.84
C GLY A 31 12.93 8.45 -26.61
N ILE A 32 12.48 9.61 -26.09
CA ILE A 32 13.02 10.18 -24.85
C ILE A 32 12.73 9.25 -23.67
N VAL A 33 11.50 8.77 -23.55
CA VAL A 33 11.11 7.82 -22.47
C VAL A 33 11.79 6.47 -22.66
N VAL A 34 11.83 5.96 -23.90
CA VAL A 34 12.48 4.68 -24.22
C VAL A 34 13.95 4.69 -23.82
N VAL A 35 14.67 5.80 -23.97
CA VAL A 35 16.07 5.92 -23.49
C VAL A 35 16.16 5.64 -22.00
N PHE A 36 15.32 6.28 -21.17
CA PHE A 36 15.33 6.08 -19.71
C PHE A 36 14.88 4.68 -19.31
N VAL A 37 13.82 4.16 -19.94
CA VAL A 37 13.27 2.83 -19.66
C VAL A 37 14.29 1.74 -20.03
N CYS A 38 14.89 1.79 -21.22
CA CYS A 38 15.90 0.81 -21.62
C CYS A 38 17.18 0.93 -20.78
N LEU A 39 17.61 2.14 -20.41
CA LEU A 39 18.81 2.32 -19.57
C LEU A 39 18.61 1.75 -18.18
N THR A 40 17.48 2.07 -17.53
CA THR A 40 17.15 1.53 -16.19
C THR A 40 16.95 0.02 -16.23
N GLY A 41 16.29 -0.50 -17.28
CA GLY A 41 16.16 -1.95 -17.50
C GLY A 41 17.51 -2.64 -17.64
N THR A 42 18.45 -2.04 -18.38
CA THR A 42 19.82 -2.54 -18.56
C THR A 42 20.56 -2.64 -17.22
N ILE A 43 20.39 -1.66 -16.33
CA ILE A 43 20.98 -1.67 -14.98
C ILE A 43 20.38 -2.80 -14.13
N ILE A 44 19.07 -3.05 -14.24
CA ILE A 44 18.34 -4.06 -13.47
C ILE A 44 18.76 -5.50 -13.83
N VAL A 45 19.18 -5.78 -15.07
CA VAL A 45 19.57 -7.14 -15.53
C VAL A 45 20.58 -7.82 -14.60
N TYR A 46 21.55 -7.07 -14.09
CA TYR A 46 22.59 -7.56 -13.18
C TYR A 46 22.34 -7.23 -11.71
N GLY A 47 21.09 -6.90 -11.34
CA GLY A 47 20.74 -6.50 -9.98
C GLY A 47 21.02 -7.60 -8.95
N ASP A 48 20.79 -8.87 -9.30
CA ASP A 48 21.08 -10.01 -8.42
C ASP A 48 22.56 -10.10 -8.09
N GLU A 49 23.43 -9.99 -9.11
CA GLU A 49 24.88 -10.04 -8.98
C GLU A 49 25.42 -8.85 -8.18
N ILE A 50 24.87 -7.66 -8.41
CA ILE A 50 25.26 -6.45 -7.67
C ILE A 50 24.87 -6.58 -6.18
N MET A 51 23.68 -7.10 -5.89
CA MET A 51 23.26 -7.38 -4.50
C MET A 51 24.11 -8.47 -3.86
N ASP A 52 24.46 -9.53 -4.59
CA ASP A 52 25.32 -10.61 -4.10
C ASP A 52 26.77 -10.13 -3.84
N LEU A 53 27.28 -9.23 -4.69
CA LEU A 53 28.56 -8.56 -4.49
C LEU A 53 28.52 -7.63 -3.28
N SER A 54 27.45 -6.85 -3.14
CA SER A 54 27.27 -5.96 -1.98
C SER A 54 27.26 -6.78 -0.69
N ALA A 55 26.58 -7.92 -0.65
CA ALA A 55 26.51 -8.77 0.54
C ALA A 55 27.90 -9.12 1.11
N GLY A 56 28.90 -9.36 0.25
CA GLY A 56 30.28 -9.60 0.66
C GLY A 56 30.41 -10.79 1.62
N ASP A 57 31.22 -10.63 2.66
CA ASP A 57 31.49 -11.67 3.66
C ASP A 57 30.28 -11.98 4.56
N ALA A 58 29.28 -11.10 4.61
CA ALA A 58 28.06 -11.31 5.40
C ALA A 58 27.22 -12.51 4.90
N LYS A 59 27.54 -13.06 3.73
CA LYS A 59 26.94 -14.30 3.22
C LYS A 59 27.40 -15.54 3.97
N TYR A 60 28.51 -15.44 4.71
CA TYR A 60 29.19 -16.57 5.31
C TYR A 60 29.26 -16.46 6.84
N VAL A 61 29.22 -17.62 7.50
CA VAL A 61 29.28 -17.79 8.95
C VAL A 61 30.15 -18.98 9.31
N THR A 62 30.56 -19.04 10.58
CA THR A 62 31.15 -20.25 11.14
C THR A 62 30.02 -21.16 11.65
N PRO A 63 29.90 -22.40 11.16
CA PRO A 63 28.83 -23.30 11.61
C PRO A 63 28.89 -23.56 13.12
N GLY A 64 27.73 -23.44 13.78
CA GLY A 64 27.55 -23.85 15.18
C GLY A 64 26.81 -25.20 15.30
N ASP A 65 26.55 -25.62 16.53
CA ASP A 65 25.94 -26.93 16.82
C ASP A 65 24.43 -26.96 16.54
N THR A 66 23.72 -25.87 16.80
CA THR A 66 22.24 -25.79 16.68
C THR A 66 21.83 -24.48 16.05
N ARG A 67 20.89 -24.55 15.10
CA ARG A 67 20.29 -23.37 14.45
C ARG A 67 19.15 -22.82 15.31
N LEU A 68 19.02 -21.50 15.33
CA LEU A 68 17.91 -20.80 15.96
C LEU A 68 16.59 -21.09 15.25
N THR A 69 15.51 -21.04 16.03
CA THR A 69 14.13 -21.09 15.54
C THR A 69 13.77 -19.80 14.81
N TYR A 70 12.67 -19.84 14.05
CA TYR A 70 12.13 -18.65 13.39
C TYR A 70 11.75 -17.57 14.40
N ALA A 71 11.20 -17.97 15.55
CA ALA A 71 10.79 -17.05 16.61
C ALA A 71 11.99 -16.27 17.16
N GLU A 72 13.11 -16.95 17.44
CA GLU A 72 14.34 -16.32 17.91
C GLU A 72 14.93 -15.38 16.85
N ILE A 73 15.00 -15.82 15.58
CA ILE A 73 15.45 -14.96 14.47
C ILE A 73 14.58 -13.70 14.38
N ASN A 74 13.25 -13.86 14.42
CA ASN A 74 12.31 -12.74 14.35
C ASN A 74 12.45 -11.81 15.56
N GLU A 75 12.69 -12.34 16.76
CA GLU A 75 13.00 -11.53 17.95
C GLU A 75 14.25 -10.68 17.75
N ARG A 76 15.34 -11.23 17.18
CA ARG A 76 16.56 -10.45 16.87
C ARG A 76 16.28 -9.33 15.86
N VAL A 77 15.47 -9.61 14.84
CA VAL A 77 15.05 -8.61 13.83
C VAL A 77 14.23 -7.50 14.48
N LEU A 78 13.25 -7.84 15.33
CA LEU A 78 12.39 -6.88 16.01
C LEU A 78 13.13 -6.09 17.11
N ALA A 79 14.10 -6.71 17.79
CA ALA A 79 14.96 -6.04 18.76
C ALA A 79 15.84 -4.97 18.08
N LYS A 80 16.25 -5.21 16.83
CA LYS A 80 16.97 -4.23 16.02
C LYS A 80 16.06 -3.06 15.62
N ASN A 81 14.86 -3.36 15.13
CA ASN A 81 13.82 -2.36 14.85
C ASN A 81 12.44 -3.03 14.88
N SER A 82 11.59 -2.61 15.80
CA SER A 82 10.27 -3.20 16.02
C SER A 82 9.31 -3.03 14.84
N LEU A 83 9.66 -2.21 13.84
CA LEU A 83 8.87 -1.97 12.63
C LEU A 83 9.36 -2.77 11.42
N TYR A 84 10.36 -3.64 11.60
CA TYR A 84 10.80 -4.57 10.57
C TYR A 84 9.82 -5.73 10.44
N GLY A 85 9.33 -5.95 9.22
CA GLY A 85 8.59 -7.15 8.86
C GLY A 85 9.42 -8.04 7.96
N ILE A 86 9.56 -9.32 8.30
CA ILE A 86 10.15 -10.32 7.41
C ILE A 86 9.12 -10.64 6.31
N SER A 87 9.49 -10.38 5.05
CA SER A 87 8.64 -10.63 3.87
C SER A 87 9.01 -11.92 3.14
N GLU A 88 10.27 -12.34 3.24
CA GLU A 88 10.82 -13.56 2.64
C GLU A 88 12.02 -14.00 3.49
N ALA A 89 12.19 -15.31 3.65
CA ALA A 89 13.36 -15.92 4.25
C ALA A 89 13.97 -16.95 3.29
N VAL A 90 15.28 -16.86 3.05
CA VAL A 90 16.02 -17.79 2.19
C VAL A 90 17.01 -18.58 3.04
N PHE A 91 16.86 -19.91 2.98
CA PHE A 91 17.66 -20.89 3.70
C PHE A 91 18.59 -21.60 2.72
N TYR A 92 19.86 -21.74 3.10
CA TYR A 92 20.90 -22.37 2.29
C TYR A 92 21.35 -23.68 2.94
N LYS A 93 21.49 -24.75 2.15
CA LYS A 93 21.91 -26.06 2.66
C LYS A 93 23.34 -26.08 3.18
N ASP A 94 24.23 -25.29 2.55
CA ASP A 94 25.60 -25.10 3.00
C ASP A 94 25.62 -24.50 4.43
N PRO A 95 26.16 -25.22 5.44
CA PRO A 95 26.13 -24.77 6.83
C PRO A 95 26.99 -23.52 7.06
N THR A 96 27.88 -23.17 6.14
CA THR A 96 28.69 -21.95 6.22
C THR A 96 27.94 -20.71 5.74
N ARG A 97 26.67 -20.82 5.34
CA ARG A 97 25.88 -19.69 4.81
C ARG A 97 24.97 -19.07 5.87
N SER A 98 24.94 -17.74 5.87
CA SER A 98 23.96 -16.96 6.63
C SER A 98 22.53 -17.17 6.08
N VAL A 99 21.50 -16.99 6.91
CA VAL A 99 20.12 -16.84 6.42
C VAL A 99 19.95 -15.43 5.85
N ARG A 100 19.31 -15.34 4.67
CA ARG A 100 19.00 -14.05 4.02
C ARG A 100 17.53 -13.74 4.18
N LEU A 101 17.23 -12.63 4.84
CA LEU A 101 15.87 -12.14 5.07
C LEU A 101 15.61 -10.91 4.21
N ARG A 102 14.44 -10.86 3.56
CA ARG A 102 13.94 -9.65 2.93
C ARG A 102 13.07 -8.91 3.94
N ILE A 103 13.53 -7.76 4.37
CA ILE A 103 12.88 -6.94 5.40
C ILE A 103 12.16 -5.77 4.75
N PHE A 104 10.93 -5.52 5.18
CA PHE A 104 10.22 -4.27 4.92
C PHE A 104 10.28 -3.37 6.15
N ASP A 105 10.96 -2.23 6.02
CA ASP A 105 10.98 -1.16 7.01
C ASP A 105 9.70 -0.34 6.87
N ARG A 106 8.72 -0.63 7.74
CA ARG A 106 7.41 0.03 7.74
C ARG A 106 7.52 1.54 8.03
N LYS A 107 8.56 1.99 8.74
CA LYS A 107 8.76 3.40 9.10
C LYS A 107 9.18 4.23 7.90
N ASN A 108 10.22 3.77 7.22
CA ASN A 108 10.82 4.53 6.12
C ASN A 108 10.25 4.14 4.76
N VAL A 109 9.37 3.13 4.71
CA VAL A 109 8.82 2.54 3.48
C VAL A 109 9.96 2.08 2.57
N LYS A 110 10.91 1.33 3.15
CA LYS A 110 12.11 0.82 2.45
C LYS A 110 12.20 -0.68 2.54
N MET A 111 12.79 -1.27 1.51
CA MET A 111 13.12 -2.69 1.49
C MET A 111 14.62 -2.84 1.74
N LEU A 112 15.03 -3.80 2.56
CA LEU A 112 16.44 -4.15 2.76
C LEU A 112 16.63 -5.67 2.79
N LEU A 113 17.85 -6.12 2.47
CA LEU A 113 18.27 -7.50 2.66
C LEU A 113 19.07 -7.58 3.95
N MET A 114 18.63 -8.41 4.88
CA MET A 114 19.33 -8.66 6.14
C MET A 114 19.98 -10.04 6.09
N TYR A 115 21.26 -10.10 6.46
CA TYR A 115 22.01 -11.34 6.58
C TYR A 115 22.20 -11.64 8.05
N ILE A 116 21.70 -12.78 8.51
CA ILE A 116 21.73 -13.18 9.91
C ILE A 116 22.43 -14.53 10.05
N ASP A 117 23.26 -14.65 11.08
CA ASP A 117 23.85 -15.92 11.47
C ASP A 117 22.77 -16.83 12.06
N PRO A 118 22.47 -17.99 11.43
CA PRO A 118 21.43 -18.89 11.90
C PRO A 118 21.78 -19.60 13.20
N TYR A 119 23.04 -19.58 13.66
CA TYR A 119 23.47 -20.26 14.89
C TYR A 119 23.52 -19.31 16.08
N THR A 120 23.99 -18.08 15.87
CA THR A 120 24.16 -17.08 16.95
C THR A 120 23.05 -16.02 17.00
N GLY A 121 22.37 -15.81 15.86
CA GLY A 121 21.39 -14.74 15.68
C GLY A 121 22.04 -13.35 15.55
N GLU A 122 23.35 -13.29 15.28
CA GLU A 122 24.04 -12.04 14.97
C GLU A 122 23.60 -11.50 13.60
N ILE A 123 23.23 -10.22 13.55
CA ILE A 123 22.92 -9.55 12.29
C ILE A 123 24.25 -9.11 11.66
N LEU A 124 24.67 -9.84 10.63
CA LEU A 124 25.95 -9.64 9.94
C LEU A 124 25.93 -8.40 9.05
N LYS A 125 24.79 -8.11 8.42
CA LYS A 125 24.63 -6.94 7.55
C LYS A 125 23.17 -6.53 7.31
N GLU A 126 22.93 -5.22 7.30
CA GLU A 126 21.74 -4.57 6.74
C GLU A 126 22.08 -3.96 5.38
N ASP A 127 21.64 -4.59 4.30
CA ASP A 127 21.97 -4.20 2.94
C ASP A 127 20.80 -3.49 2.25
N THR A 128 20.96 -2.18 2.01
CA THR A 128 19.95 -1.36 1.33
C THR A 128 20.06 -1.39 -0.19
N THR A 129 20.93 -2.20 -0.78
CA THR A 129 21.12 -2.28 -2.25
C THR A 129 19.82 -2.68 -2.96
N ILE A 130 19.01 -3.55 -2.35
CA ILE A 130 17.69 -3.90 -2.89
C ILE A 130 16.75 -2.68 -3.00
N TYR A 131 16.89 -1.68 -2.12
CA TYR A 131 16.11 -0.44 -2.19
C TYR A 131 16.47 0.40 -3.42
N PHE A 132 17.74 0.45 -3.79
CA PHE A 132 18.18 1.09 -5.04
C PHE A 132 17.52 0.43 -6.25
N PHE A 133 17.50 -0.91 -6.31
CA PHE A 133 16.82 -1.64 -7.39
C PHE A 133 15.30 -1.51 -7.33
N PHE A 134 14.71 -1.40 -6.13
CA PHE A 134 13.30 -1.09 -5.96
C PHE A 134 12.96 0.26 -6.62
N ILE A 135 13.69 1.33 -6.30
CA ILE A 135 13.51 2.65 -6.93
C ILE A 135 13.76 2.58 -8.43
N THR A 136 14.83 1.92 -8.86
CA THR A 136 15.19 1.79 -10.28
C THR A 136 14.11 1.06 -11.06
N ALA A 137 13.49 0.01 -10.49
CA ALA A 137 12.36 -0.69 -11.09
C ALA A 137 11.10 0.19 -11.18
N HIS A 138 10.84 1.06 -10.19
CA HIS A 138 9.73 2.03 -10.25
C HIS A 138 10.01 3.14 -11.28
N LEU A 139 11.25 3.56 -11.44
CA LEU A 139 11.66 4.48 -12.51
C LEU A 139 11.48 3.80 -13.88
N HIS A 140 11.88 2.54 -14.02
CA HIS A 140 11.73 1.75 -15.24
C HIS A 140 10.26 1.55 -15.64
N ALA A 141 9.42 1.13 -14.69
CA ALA A 141 8.04 0.74 -14.97
C ALA A 141 7.06 1.93 -15.02
N GLN A 142 7.35 3.02 -14.30
CA GLN A 142 6.40 4.13 -14.13
C GLN A 142 7.04 5.50 -13.93
N LEU A 143 8.32 5.69 -14.26
CA LEU A 143 9.02 7.00 -14.17
C LEU A 143 8.92 7.69 -12.79
N LEU A 144 8.70 6.93 -11.71
CA LEU A 144 8.41 7.45 -10.35
C LEU A 144 7.18 8.39 -10.29
N ALA A 145 6.29 8.28 -11.27
CA ALA A 145 5.13 9.15 -11.49
C ALA A 145 3.79 8.41 -11.26
N GLY A 146 3.81 7.34 -10.47
CA GLY A 146 2.63 6.54 -10.16
C GLY A 146 1.92 5.96 -11.39
N PRO A 147 0.59 5.77 -11.33
CA PRO A 147 -0.18 5.20 -12.43
C PRO A 147 -0.05 5.96 -13.76
N ILE A 148 0.07 7.30 -13.72
CA ILE A 148 0.22 8.14 -14.91
C ILE A 148 1.54 7.81 -15.61
N GLY A 149 2.64 7.76 -14.84
CA GLY A 149 3.94 7.37 -15.36
C GLY A 149 3.94 5.96 -15.95
N GLY A 150 3.20 5.03 -15.33
CA GLY A 150 2.97 3.68 -15.87
C GLY A 150 2.38 3.72 -17.29
N TRP A 151 1.31 4.49 -17.49
CA TRP A 151 0.70 4.66 -18.82
C TRP A 151 1.63 5.31 -19.84
N ILE A 152 2.45 6.29 -19.42
CA ILE A 152 3.46 6.92 -20.29
C ILE A 152 4.48 5.87 -20.79
N VAL A 153 4.98 5.03 -19.88
CA VAL A 153 5.92 3.94 -20.21
C VAL A 153 5.25 2.95 -21.15
N VAL A 154 4.02 2.53 -20.88
CA VAL A 154 3.29 1.54 -21.69
C VAL A 154 3.05 2.03 -23.11
N VAL A 155 2.54 3.25 -23.29
CA VAL A 155 2.33 3.83 -24.62
C VAL A 155 3.66 3.93 -25.37
N SER A 156 4.73 4.32 -24.67
CA SER A 156 6.07 4.39 -25.25
C SER A 156 6.59 3.00 -25.66
N THR A 157 6.33 1.97 -24.87
CA THR A 157 6.69 0.58 -25.16
C THR A 157 5.90 0.00 -26.34
N ILE A 158 4.60 0.28 -26.45
CA ILE A 158 3.79 -0.09 -27.63
C ILE A 158 4.37 0.55 -28.89
N ILE A 159 4.69 1.85 -28.83
CA ILE A 159 5.33 2.54 -29.95
C ILE A 159 6.67 1.89 -30.28
N PHE A 160 7.50 1.56 -29.29
CA PHE A 160 8.79 0.89 -29.50
C PHE A 160 8.64 -0.51 -30.13
N PHE A 161 7.66 -1.30 -29.69
CA PHE A 161 7.32 -2.60 -30.25
C PHE A 161 6.93 -2.49 -31.74
N ILE A 162 5.99 -1.59 -32.06
CA ILE A 162 5.58 -1.32 -33.45
C ILE A 162 6.76 -0.78 -34.27
N SER A 163 7.61 0.05 -33.66
CA SER A 163 8.78 0.64 -34.31
C SER A 163 9.84 -0.41 -34.65
N SER A 164 9.97 -1.45 -33.84
CA SER A 164 10.84 -2.61 -34.12
C SER A 164 10.37 -3.37 -35.37
N ILE A 165 9.06 -3.62 -35.49
CA ILE A 165 8.47 -4.29 -36.66
C ILE A 165 8.60 -3.43 -37.92
N THR A 166 8.21 -2.15 -37.84
CA THR A 166 8.32 -1.21 -38.97
C THR A 166 9.76 -0.95 -39.36
N GLY A 167 10.69 -0.98 -38.40
CA GLY A 167 12.13 -0.90 -38.63
C GLY A 167 12.65 -2.06 -39.50
N LEU A 168 12.22 -3.29 -39.23
CA LEU A 168 12.55 -4.46 -40.07
C LEU A 168 12.04 -4.30 -41.51
N ILE A 169 10.81 -3.80 -41.68
CA ILE A 169 10.23 -3.54 -43.01
C ILE A 169 11.08 -2.51 -43.78
N LEU A 170 11.57 -1.46 -43.10
CA LEU A 170 12.42 -0.44 -43.71
C LEU A 170 13.87 -0.89 -43.94
N TRP A 171 14.37 -1.80 -43.10
CA TRP A 171 15.69 -2.41 -43.21
C TRP A 171 15.79 -3.35 -44.43
N TRP A 172 14.68 -3.96 -44.83
CA TRP A 172 14.65 -4.94 -45.92
C TRP A 172 14.95 -4.30 -47.29
N PRO A 173 16.04 -4.69 -47.98
CA PRO A 173 16.41 -4.06 -49.24
C PRO A 173 15.49 -4.49 -50.38
N LYS A 174 15.18 -3.57 -51.30
CA LYS A 174 14.37 -3.87 -52.50
C LYS A 174 15.01 -4.91 -53.43
N LYS A 175 16.34 -5.02 -53.40
CA LYS A 175 17.14 -6.00 -54.15
C LYS A 175 18.33 -6.45 -53.31
N TRP A 176 18.50 -7.75 -53.16
CA TRP A 176 19.67 -8.35 -52.53
C TRP A 176 20.83 -8.41 -53.51
N ASN A 177 21.88 -7.63 -53.27
CA ASN A 177 23.15 -7.66 -54.01
C ASN A 177 24.32 -7.52 -53.02
N LYS A 178 25.57 -7.68 -53.50
CA LYS A 178 26.77 -7.64 -52.66
C LYS A 178 26.86 -6.36 -51.81
N THR A 179 26.47 -5.23 -52.36
CA THR A 179 26.52 -3.92 -51.70
C THR A 179 25.42 -3.76 -50.65
N THR A 180 24.16 -4.08 -50.98
CA THR A 180 23.03 -3.97 -50.04
C THR A 180 23.20 -4.96 -48.90
N ARG A 181 23.63 -6.19 -49.19
CA ARG A 181 23.96 -7.19 -48.16
C ARG A 181 25.04 -6.69 -47.20
N LYS A 182 26.15 -6.15 -47.73
CA LYS A 182 27.22 -5.60 -46.88
C LYS A 182 26.73 -4.42 -46.03
N ALA A 183 25.89 -3.55 -46.59
CA ALA A 183 25.33 -2.40 -45.86
C ALA A 183 24.30 -2.78 -44.78
N SER A 184 23.61 -3.92 -44.94
CA SER A 184 22.59 -4.39 -43.99
C SER A 184 23.19 -5.05 -42.75
N PHE A 185 24.35 -5.72 -42.88
CA PHE A 185 24.93 -6.57 -41.83
C PHE A 185 26.30 -6.11 -41.33
N THR A 186 26.88 -5.03 -41.85
CA THR A 186 28.25 -4.62 -41.47
C THR A 186 28.35 -3.12 -41.25
N VAL A 187 28.92 -2.75 -40.10
CA VAL A 187 29.23 -1.36 -39.77
C VAL A 187 30.51 -0.92 -40.47
N LYS A 188 30.47 0.21 -41.18
CA LYS A 188 31.67 0.82 -41.77
C LYS A 188 32.31 1.81 -40.78
N TRP A 189 33.17 1.32 -39.90
CA TRP A 189 33.84 2.10 -38.85
C TRP A 189 34.67 3.28 -39.36
N SER A 190 35.28 3.16 -40.55
CA SER A 190 36.07 4.23 -41.19
C SER A 190 35.22 5.28 -41.92
N ALA A 191 33.88 5.23 -41.83
CA ALA A 191 33.01 6.17 -42.51
C ALA A 191 32.88 7.51 -41.77
N LYS A 192 32.47 8.57 -42.49
CA LYS A 192 32.08 9.84 -41.87
C LYS A 192 30.93 9.63 -40.87
N PHE A 193 30.89 10.43 -39.81
CA PHE A 193 29.94 10.30 -38.70
C PHE A 193 28.48 10.05 -39.12
N LYS A 194 27.97 10.79 -40.13
CA LYS A 194 26.60 10.60 -40.64
C LYS A 194 26.33 9.17 -41.14
N ARG A 195 27.29 8.57 -41.86
CA ARG A 195 27.17 7.20 -42.35
C ARG A 195 27.39 6.20 -41.22
N LEU A 196 28.36 6.45 -40.35
CA LEU A 196 28.60 5.63 -39.17
C LEU A 196 27.36 5.53 -38.29
N ASN A 197 26.74 6.65 -37.90
CA ASN A 197 25.52 6.68 -37.09
C ASN A 197 24.34 5.95 -37.77
N TYR A 198 24.19 6.09 -39.09
CA TYR A 198 23.18 5.32 -39.83
C TYR A 198 23.46 3.82 -39.77
N ASP A 199 24.72 3.41 -39.93
CA ASP A 199 25.11 2.01 -39.85
C ASP A 199 24.94 1.46 -38.42
N LEU A 200 25.23 2.25 -37.38
CA LEU A 200 24.99 1.89 -35.98
C LEU A 200 23.49 1.63 -35.73
N HIS A 201 22.62 2.56 -36.15
CA HIS A 201 21.16 2.39 -36.01
C HIS A 201 20.65 1.17 -36.80
N ASN A 202 21.09 1.02 -38.05
CA ASN A 202 20.57 0.02 -38.97
C ASN A 202 21.08 -1.40 -38.66
N VAL A 203 22.37 -1.56 -38.40
CA VAL A 203 23.00 -2.87 -38.21
C VAL A 203 22.74 -3.38 -36.80
N PHE A 204 22.95 -2.56 -35.76
CA PHE A 204 22.65 -3.01 -34.39
C PHE A 204 21.15 -3.13 -34.12
N GLY A 205 20.32 -2.24 -34.69
CA GLY A 205 18.87 -2.40 -34.62
C GLY A 205 18.37 -3.72 -35.22
N PHE A 206 19.02 -4.23 -36.27
CA PHE A 206 18.73 -5.55 -36.81
C PHE A 206 19.20 -6.68 -35.88
N TYR A 207 20.45 -6.64 -35.41
CA TYR A 207 20.99 -7.70 -34.56
C TYR A 207 20.31 -7.80 -33.19
N SER A 208 19.81 -6.70 -32.64
CA SER A 208 19.07 -6.70 -31.38
C SER A 208 17.56 -6.90 -31.56
N LEU A 209 17.04 -6.93 -32.79
CA LEU A 209 15.60 -6.86 -33.09
C LEU A 209 14.79 -7.90 -32.33
N LEU A 210 15.21 -9.17 -32.39
CA LEU A 210 14.48 -10.27 -31.76
C LEU A 210 14.37 -10.06 -30.25
N LEU A 211 15.48 -9.69 -29.60
CA LEU A 211 15.50 -9.41 -28.17
C LEU A 211 14.68 -8.17 -27.83
N CYS A 212 14.77 -7.09 -28.60
CA CYS A 212 13.94 -5.90 -28.38
C CYS A 212 12.44 -6.21 -28.44
N VAL A 213 12.01 -7.05 -29.39
CA VAL A 213 10.61 -7.49 -29.53
C VAL A 213 10.20 -8.37 -28.33
N ILE A 214 11.04 -9.31 -27.91
CA ILE A 214 10.77 -10.15 -26.72
C ILE A 214 10.66 -9.28 -25.46
N LEU A 215 11.60 -8.36 -25.24
CA LEU A 215 11.63 -7.52 -24.04
C LEU A 215 10.46 -6.54 -23.99
N SER A 216 10.12 -5.89 -25.11
CA SER A 216 8.96 -5.00 -25.17
C SER A 216 7.63 -5.76 -25.10
N GLY A 217 7.55 -6.95 -25.71
CA GLY A 217 6.36 -7.82 -25.62
C GLY A 217 6.13 -8.33 -24.19
N THR A 218 7.16 -8.88 -23.55
CA THR A 218 7.09 -9.32 -22.14
C THR A 218 6.80 -8.17 -21.20
N GLY A 219 7.36 -6.97 -21.42
CA GLY A 219 7.03 -5.78 -20.64
C GLY A 219 5.55 -5.39 -20.72
N LEU A 220 4.91 -5.54 -21.88
CA LEU A 220 3.46 -5.32 -22.03
C LEU A 220 2.63 -6.41 -21.35
N ILE A 221 3.05 -7.68 -21.43
CA ILE A 221 2.39 -8.80 -20.74
C ILE A 221 2.42 -8.58 -19.22
N ILE A 222 3.57 -8.14 -18.69
CA ILE A 222 3.74 -7.84 -17.26
C ILE A 222 2.83 -6.70 -16.79
N PHE A 223 2.65 -5.65 -17.61
CA PHE A 223 1.82 -4.51 -17.23
C PHE A 223 0.32 -4.81 -17.27
N PHE A 224 -0.15 -5.52 -18.30
CA PHE A 224 -1.56 -5.82 -18.47
C PHE A 224 -1.87 -7.21 -17.90
N HIS A 225 -2.43 -7.26 -16.69
CA HIS A 225 -2.86 -8.51 -16.06
C HIS A 225 -3.68 -9.41 -16.99
N THR A 226 -4.63 -8.85 -17.75
CA THR A 226 -5.40 -9.62 -18.75
C THR A 226 -4.55 -10.26 -19.83
N LEU A 227 -3.44 -9.64 -20.26
CA LEU A 227 -2.50 -10.27 -21.19
C LEU A 227 -1.72 -11.40 -20.52
N MET A 228 -1.37 -11.26 -19.24
CA MET A 228 -0.79 -12.37 -18.46
C MET A 228 -1.79 -13.52 -18.35
N ASP A 229 -3.03 -13.27 -17.97
CA ASP A 229 -4.09 -14.28 -17.82
C ASP A 229 -4.31 -15.05 -19.13
N VAL A 230 -4.39 -14.34 -20.25
CA VAL A 230 -4.48 -14.95 -21.59
C VAL A 230 -3.23 -15.79 -21.89
N THR A 231 -2.03 -15.30 -21.54
CA THR A 231 -0.78 -16.04 -21.74
C THR A 231 -0.79 -17.34 -20.93
N VAL A 232 -1.18 -17.27 -19.65
CA VAL A 232 -1.32 -18.42 -18.76
C VAL A 232 -2.31 -19.43 -19.32
N LYS A 233 -3.51 -18.97 -19.73
CA LYS A 233 -4.54 -19.82 -20.32
C LYS A 233 -4.07 -20.53 -21.58
N VAL A 234 -3.39 -19.82 -22.49
CA VAL A 234 -2.86 -20.39 -23.73
C VAL A 234 -1.77 -21.43 -23.45
N THR A 235 -1.00 -21.27 -22.36
CA THR A 235 -0.03 -22.27 -21.90
C THR A 235 -0.64 -23.45 -21.14
N GLY A 236 -1.97 -23.46 -20.93
CA GLY A 236 -2.68 -24.52 -20.22
C GLY A 236 -2.73 -24.36 -18.70
N GLY A 237 -2.46 -23.15 -18.19
CA GLY A 237 -2.61 -22.83 -16.78
C GLY A 237 -3.98 -22.27 -16.42
N ASP A 238 -4.27 -22.24 -15.12
CA ASP A 238 -5.45 -21.59 -14.54
C ASP A 238 -5.21 -20.08 -14.42
N GLU A 239 -6.23 -19.25 -14.60
CA GLU A 239 -6.12 -17.79 -14.40
C GLU A 239 -5.91 -17.44 -12.92
N LEU A 240 -6.33 -18.32 -12.00
CA LEU A 240 -6.13 -18.16 -10.56
C LEU A 240 -4.77 -18.72 -10.12
N GLY A 241 -3.92 -17.85 -9.56
CA GLY A 241 -2.58 -18.21 -9.08
C GLY A 241 -2.60 -19.12 -7.82
N LEU A 242 -1.43 -19.62 -7.43
CA LEU A 242 -1.28 -20.64 -6.38
C LEU A 242 -1.97 -20.27 -5.08
N MET A 243 -1.86 -19.01 -4.67
CA MET A 243 -2.43 -18.48 -3.43
C MET A 243 -3.94 -18.73 -3.28
N HIS A 244 -4.69 -18.79 -4.38
CA HIS A 244 -6.13 -19.06 -4.35
C HIS A 244 -6.45 -20.48 -3.88
N TYR A 245 -5.56 -21.44 -4.15
CA TYR A 245 -5.75 -22.86 -3.90
C TYR A 245 -5.10 -23.37 -2.62
N LEU A 246 -4.30 -22.53 -1.97
CA LEU A 246 -3.66 -22.88 -0.70
C LEU A 246 -4.68 -22.82 0.45
N PRO A 247 -4.54 -23.70 1.47
CA PRO A 247 -5.42 -23.66 2.63
C PRO A 247 -5.30 -22.31 3.34
N LYS A 248 -6.41 -21.81 3.88
CA LYS A 248 -6.40 -20.61 4.73
C LYS A 248 -5.65 -20.89 6.05
N ALA A 249 -5.06 -19.84 6.62
CA ALA A 249 -4.48 -19.95 7.95
C ALA A 249 -5.58 -20.21 9.00
N ASP A 250 -5.26 -21.11 9.93
CA ASP A 250 -6.03 -21.42 11.13
C ASP A 250 -5.24 -20.91 12.36
N SER A 251 -5.73 -19.85 12.99
CA SER A 251 -5.09 -19.23 14.16
C SER A 251 -5.20 -20.08 15.43
N THR A 252 -6.04 -21.12 15.44
CA THR A 252 -6.21 -22.01 16.60
C THR A 252 -5.15 -23.11 16.67
N LYS A 253 -4.42 -23.35 15.59
CA LYS A 253 -3.40 -24.40 15.49
C LYS A 253 -2.00 -23.83 15.66
N THR A 254 -1.16 -24.54 16.40
CA THR A 254 0.26 -24.23 16.50
C THR A 254 0.96 -24.62 15.21
N GLN A 255 1.63 -23.67 14.56
CA GLN A 255 2.42 -23.93 13.36
C GLN A 255 3.77 -24.58 13.71
N LEU A 256 4.31 -25.35 12.79
CA LEU A 256 5.68 -25.85 12.86
C LEU A 256 6.68 -24.68 12.82
N ASP A 257 7.84 -24.87 13.45
CA ASP A 257 8.93 -23.90 13.33
C ASP A 257 9.44 -23.84 11.87
N MET A 258 9.34 -22.67 11.25
CA MET A 258 9.67 -22.49 9.83
C MET A 258 11.13 -22.82 9.53
N VAL A 259 12.06 -22.42 10.40
CA VAL A 259 13.50 -22.64 10.17
C VAL A 259 13.81 -24.12 10.21
N THR A 260 13.39 -24.79 11.29
CA THR A 260 13.58 -26.24 11.47
C THR A 260 12.95 -27.02 10.33
N PHE A 261 11.71 -26.68 9.96
CA PHE A 261 11.03 -27.30 8.83
C PHE A 261 11.76 -27.06 7.50
N ALA A 262 12.20 -25.83 7.24
CA ALA A 262 12.91 -25.48 6.00
C ALA A 262 14.20 -26.26 5.81
N TYR A 263 15.04 -26.35 6.84
CA TYR A 263 16.29 -27.11 6.76
C TYR A 263 16.03 -28.60 6.60
N LYS A 264 15.11 -29.16 7.38
CA LYS A 264 14.74 -30.58 7.27
C LYS A 264 14.24 -30.92 5.87
N THR A 265 13.27 -30.17 5.34
CA THR A 265 12.72 -30.40 4.01
C THR A 265 13.78 -30.23 2.91
N LEU A 266 14.67 -29.23 3.03
CA LEU A 266 15.74 -29.01 2.07
C LEU A 266 16.78 -30.15 2.08
N GLU A 267 17.10 -30.71 3.24
CA GLU A 267 18.05 -31.81 3.41
C GLU A 267 17.47 -33.17 2.99
N GLU A 268 16.21 -33.46 3.37
CA GLU A 268 15.56 -34.76 3.16
C GLU A 268 14.87 -34.90 1.78
N GLU A 269 14.12 -33.89 1.33
CA GLU A 269 13.31 -33.98 0.11
C GLU A 269 13.98 -33.37 -1.13
N TYR A 270 14.94 -32.47 -0.94
CA TYR A 270 15.57 -31.71 -2.03
C TYR A 270 17.11 -31.80 -2.04
N PRO A 271 17.70 -33.02 -2.02
CA PRO A 271 19.16 -33.19 -1.89
C PRO A 271 19.95 -32.53 -3.03
N GLU A 272 19.34 -32.32 -4.20
CA GLU A 272 19.95 -31.68 -5.36
C GLU A 272 19.83 -30.14 -5.39
N LYS A 273 19.07 -29.54 -4.46
CA LYS A 273 18.86 -28.08 -4.41
C LYS A 273 19.85 -27.43 -3.42
N GLU A 274 20.24 -26.20 -3.72
CA GLU A 274 21.20 -25.42 -2.88
C GLU A 274 20.50 -24.59 -1.80
N ALA A 275 19.28 -24.13 -2.08
CA ALA A 275 18.53 -23.22 -1.24
C ALA A 275 17.02 -23.39 -1.42
N ALA A 276 16.28 -22.97 -0.41
CA ALA A 276 14.83 -22.79 -0.44
C ALA A 276 14.46 -21.39 0.04
N SER A 277 13.52 -20.75 -0.66
CA SER A 277 12.88 -19.51 -0.22
C SER A 277 11.48 -19.80 0.30
N ILE A 278 11.10 -19.13 1.38
CA ILE A 278 9.75 -19.11 1.92
C ILE A 278 9.27 -17.66 1.98
N ARG A 279 8.14 -17.38 1.31
CA ARG A 279 7.47 -16.07 1.38
C ARG A 279 6.70 -15.98 2.70
N VAL A 280 6.95 -14.92 3.48
CA VAL A 280 6.42 -14.74 4.84
C VAL A 280 5.38 -13.62 4.89
N TYR A 281 5.37 -12.67 3.94
CA TYR A 281 4.47 -11.50 4.00
C TYR A 281 2.96 -11.80 4.00
N GLN A 282 2.56 -13.06 3.73
CA GLN A 282 1.17 -13.54 3.77
C GLN A 282 1.02 -14.82 4.62
N SER A 283 2.03 -15.19 5.42
CA SER A 283 1.97 -16.40 6.26
C SER A 283 0.82 -16.38 7.26
N GLU A 284 0.32 -15.20 7.64
CA GLU A 284 -0.86 -15.04 8.49
C GLU A 284 -2.19 -15.33 7.78
N LYS A 285 -2.23 -15.25 6.43
CA LYS A 285 -3.43 -15.50 5.62
C LYS A 285 -3.49 -16.94 5.10
N VAL A 286 -2.34 -17.61 5.01
CA VAL A 286 -2.22 -18.95 4.42
C VAL A 286 -1.78 -19.99 5.45
N GLY A 287 -2.44 -21.15 5.41
CA GLY A 287 -2.19 -22.33 6.23
C GLY A 287 -1.04 -23.20 5.72
N SER A 288 -0.18 -22.66 4.86
CA SER A 288 0.91 -23.41 4.23
C SER A 288 2.22 -22.64 4.20
N PHE A 289 3.33 -23.38 4.27
CA PHE A 289 4.63 -22.89 3.83
C PHE A 289 4.77 -23.14 2.33
N THR A 290 4.85 -22.06 1.55
CA THR A 290 5.13 -22.13 0.12
C THR A 290 6.64 -22.09 -0.08
N PHE A 291 7.19 -23.24 -0.45
CA PHE A 291 8.60 -23.42 -0.74
C PHE A 291 8.85 -23.14 -2.21
N THR A 292 9.84 -22.30 -2.44
CA THR A 292 10.36 -22.09 -3.78
C THR A 292 11.83 -22.48 -3.81
N THR A 293 12.13 -23.56 -4.53
CA THR A 293 13.50 -24.08 -4.65
C THR A 293 14.10 -23.67 -5.99
N GLY A 294 15.39 -23.34 -5.99
CA GLY A 294 16.07 -22.79 -7.16
C GLY A 294 17.00 -21.65 -6.75
N LYS A 295 17.35 -20.79 -7.71
CA LYS A 295 18.15 -19.59 -7.44
C LYS A 295 17.24 -18.36 -7.41
N PRO A 296 16.85 -17.85 -6.24
CA PRO A 296 15.94 -16.71 -6.15
C PRO A 296 16.64 -15.41 -6.57
N GLY A 297 16.12 -14.78 -7.63
CA GLY A 297 16.49 -13.44 -8.06
C GLY A 297 15.50 -12.37 -7.61
N LEU A 298 15.68 -11.15 -8.10
CA LEU A 298 14.89 -9.98 -7.74
C LEU A 298 13.41 -10.09 -8.15
N LYS A 299 13.14 -10.64 -9.35
CA LYS A 299 11.81 -10.72 -9.97
C LYS A 299 11.44 -12.10 -10.52
N SER A 300 12.39 -13.02 -10.61
CA SER A 300 12.20 -14.37 -11.12
C SER A 300 13.18 -15.34 -10.46
N ILE A 301 12.92 -16.62 -10.62
CA ILE A 301 13.65 -17.70 -9.97
C ILE A 301 14.15 -18.65 -11.03
N GLU A 302 15.46 -18.87 -11.08
CA GLU A 302 16.07 -19.83 -12.02
C GLU A 302 15.86 -21.26 -11.52
N LYS A 303 15.53 -22.18 -12.44
CA LYS A 303 15.25 -23.61 -12.13
C LYS A 303 14.18 -23.79 -11.04
N ASP A 304 13.19 -22.91 -11.11
CA ASP A 304 12.08 -22.82 -10.18
C ASP A 304 11.31 -24.14 -10.05
N ASP A 305 11.00 -24.46 -8.80
CA ASP A 305 10.16 -25.58 -8.42
C ASP A 305 9.42 -25.20 -7.14
N VAL A 306 8.11 -25.01 -7.30
CA VAL A 306 7.21 -24.50 -6.28
C VAL A 306 6.47 -25.66 -5.65
N THR A 307 6.55 -25.74 -4.33
CA THR A 307 5.80 -26.71 -3.54
C THR A 307 5.17 -26.04 -2.33
N ALA A 308 4.13 -26.66 -1.80
CA ALA A 308 3.45 -26.15 -0.63
C ALA A 308 3.32 -27.28 0.40
N TYR A 309 3.51 -26.93 1.66
CA TYR A 309 3.38 -27.84 2.79
C TYR A 309 2.40 -27.23 3.78
N ASN A 310 1.51 -28.05 4.35
CA ASN A 310 0.64 -27.61 5.41
C ASN A 310 1.51 -27.19 6.61
N LYS A 311 1.41 -25.93 7.04
CA LYS A 311 2.34 -25.39 8.05
C LYS A 311 2.08 -25.94 9.46
N TYR A 312 0.99 -26.65 9.67
CA TYR A 312 0.61 -27.27 10.95
C TYR A 312 1.00 -28.74 11.02
N THR A 313 0.81 -29.50 9.92
CA THR A 313 1.08 -30.94 9.88
C THR A 313 2.43 -31.29 9.25
N GLY A 314 2.99 -30.38 8.44
CA GLY A 314 4.18 -30.63 7.62
C GLY A 314 3.91 -31.46 6.38
N GLU A 315 2.66 -31.88 6.15
CA GLU A 315 2.30 -32.71 5.00
C GLU A 315 2.33 -31.90 3.71
N LYS A 316 2.83 -32.52 2.64
CA LYS A 316 2.89 -31.93 1.31
C LYS A 316 1.48 -31.73 0.74
N ILE A 317 1.22 -30.54 0.22
CA ILE A 317 -0.04 -30.19 -0.43
C ILE A 317 0.08 -30.50 -1.92
N THR A 318 -0.83 -31.32 -2.44
CA THR A 318 -0.93 -31.59 -3.88
C THR A 318 -1.48 -30.38 -4.61
N ILE A 319 -0.62 -29.72 -5.39
CA ILE A 319 -0.99 -28.58 -6.23
C ILE A 319 -1.44 -29.12 -7.60
N LYS A 320 -2.53 -28.57 -8.14
CA LYS A 320 -3.02 -28.93 -9.47
C LYS A 320 -1.99 -28.58 -10.56
N PRO A 321 -1.81 -29.43 -11.59
CA PRO A 321 -0.87 -29.14 -12.68
C PRO A 321 -1.11 -27.80 -13.39
N GLU A 322 -2.37 -27.39 -13.52
CA GLU A 322 -2.76 -26.11 -14.14
C GLU A 322 -2.31 -24.91 -13.30
N THR A 323 -2.39 -25.02 -11.97
CA THR A 323 -1.89 -24.00 -11.04
C THR A 323 -0.36 -23.91 -11.07
N LEU A 324 0.34 -25.04 -11.15
CA LEU A 324 1.81 -25.04 -11.33
C LEU A 324 2.20 -24.43 -12.68
N THR A 325 1.39 -24.65 -13.71
CA THR A 325 1.58 -24.06 -15.03
C THR A 325 1.40 -22.55 -15.00
N HIS A 326 0.46 -22.02 -14.20
CA HIS A 326 0.32 -20.58 -13.96
C HIS A 326 1.63 -19.97 -13.43
N GLU A 327 2.12 -20.45 -12.27
CA GLU A 327 3.34 -19.94 -11.63
C GLU A 327 4.55 -20.04 -12.57
N LYS A 328 4.68 -21.17 -13.28
CA LYS A 328 5.76 -21.39 -14.23
C LYS A 328 5.70 -20.44 -15.42
N THR A 329 4.51 -20.14 -15.94
CA THR A 329 4.33 -19.20 -17.05
C THR A 329 4.67 -17.77 -16.62
N GLU A 330 4.16 -17.31 -15.48
CA GLU A 330 4.52 -16.00 -14.95
C GLU A 330 6.03 -15.86 -14.73
N ASN A 331 6.65 -16.84 -14.07
CA ASN A 331 8.09 -16.85 -13.83
C ASN A 331 8.87 -16.90 -15.16
N THR A 332 8.40 -17.61 -16.18
CA THR A 332 9.03 -17.65 -17.51
C THR A 332 8.98 -16.30 -18.22
N VAL A 333 7.85 -15.59 -18.15
CA VAL A 333 7.73 -14.22 -18.70
C VAL A 333 8.74 -13.30 -18.02
N TRP A 334 8.85 -13.36 -16.69
CA TRP A 334 9.85 -12.60 -15.95
C TRP A 334 11.29 -13.00 -16.28
N GLN A 335 11.58 -14.29 -16.43
CA GLN A 335 12.92 -14.75 -16.84
C GLN A 335 13.30 -14.28 -18.23
N LEU A 336 12.36 -14.27 -19.19
CA LEU A 336 12.58 -13.72 -20.53
C LEU A 336 12.88 -12.21 -20.45
N HIS A 337 12.10 -11.47 -19.67
CA HIS A 337 12.28 -10.03 -19.50
C HIS A 337 13.60 -9.67 -18.79
N MET A 338 13.96 -10.42 -17.75
CA MET A 338 15.17 -10.23 -16.95
C MET A 338 16.43 -10.84 -17.58
N GLY A 339 16.29 -11.59 -18.68
CA GLY A 339 17.40 -12.26 -19.36
C GLY A 339 17.88 -13.56 -18.70
N GLN A 340 17.18 -14.11 -17.72
CA GLN A 340 17.62 -15.30 -16.97
C GLN A 340 17.38 -16.63 -17.70
N TRP A 341 16.66 -16.63 -18.83
CA TRP A 341 16.27 -17.82 -19.60
C TRP A 341 17.42 -18.72 -20.10
N TRP A 342 18.67 -18.23 -20.09
CA TRP A 342 19.87 -19.04 -20.36
C TRP A 342 21.02 -18.69 -19.40
N GLY A 343 20.69 -18.38 -18.15
CA GLY A 343 21.64 -17.95 -17.13
C GLY A 343 22.44 -16.73 -17.56
N GLN A 344 23.76 -16.74 -17.36
CA GLN A 344 24.64 -15.61 -17.64
C GLN A 344 24.72 -15.22 -19.12
N LEU A 345 24.58 -16.19 -20.03
CA LEU A 345 24.56 -15.88 -21.46
C LEU A 345 23.30 -15.10 -21.83
N GLY A 346 22.14 -15.53 -21.33
CA GLY A 346 20.88 -14.80 -21.50
C GLY A 346 20.96 -13.37 -20.94
N LYS A 347 21.51 -13.22 -19.72
CA LYS A 347 21.69 -11.90 -19.08
C LYS A 347 22.59 -11.01 -19.91
N LEU A 348 23.73 -11.53 -20.39
CA LEU A 348 24.65 -10.78 -21.25
C LEU A 348 23.97 -10.33 -22.55
N LEU A 349 23.21 -11.22 -23.20
CA LEU A 349 22.49 -10.88 -24.43
C LEU A 349 21.41 -9.80 -24.18
N THR A 350 20.64 -9.93 -23.10
CA THR A 350 19.63 -8.93 -22.69
C THR A 350 20.29 -7.59 -22.35
N PHE A 351 21.42 -7.60 -21.64
CA PHE A 351 22.20 -6.40 -21.32
C PHE A 351 22.71 -5.68 -22.57
N LEU A 352 23.32 -6.43 -23.51
CA LEU A 352 23.78 -5.87 -24.78
C LEU A 352 22.62 -5.34 -25.64
N ALA A 353 21.49 -6.06 -25.68
CA ALA A 353 20.29 -5.59 -26.34
C ALA A 353 19.73 -4.31 -25.69
N GLY A 354 19.78 -4.21 -24.36
CA GLY A 354 19.42 -3.02 -23.59
C GLY A 354 20.27 -1.80 -23.96
N ILE A 355 21.60 -1.94 -23.99
CA ILE A 355 22.52 -0.89 -24.46
C ILE A 355 22.17 -0.43 -25.88
N VAL A 356 21.95 -1.39 -26.79
CA VAL A 356 21.57 -1.07 -28.17
C VAL A 356 20.23 -0.36 -28.18
N ALA A 357 19.21 -0.87 -27.48
CA ALA A 357 17.87 -0.29 -27.41
C ALA A 357 17.89 1.15 -26.87
N THR A 358 18.68 1.44 -25.83
CA THR A 358 18.92 2.81 -25.34
C THR A 358 19.54 3.71 -26.42
N SER A 359 20.43 3.17 -27.26
CA SER A 359 21.07 3.94 -28.33
C SER A 359 20.19 4.17 -29.58
N LEU A 360 19.17 3.33 -29.81
CA LEU A 360 18.36 3.37 -31.04
C LEU A 360 17.57 4.69 -31.19
N PRO A 361 16.85 5.21 -30.18
CA PRO A 361 16.20 6.51 -30.27
C PRO A 361 17.19 7.66 -30.55
N ILE A 362 18.35 7.62 -29.91
CA ILE A 362 19.40 8.65 -30.05
C ILE A 362 19.95 8.64 -31.48
N THR A 363 20.39 7.48 -31.95
CA THR A 363 20.95 7.32 -33.30
C THR A 363 19.89 7.61 -34.37
N GLY A 364 18.63 7.20 -34.16
CA GLY A 364 17.49 7.49 -35.04
C GLY A 364 17.19 9.00 -35.14
N PHE A 365 17.18 9.69 -34.00
CA PHE A 365 17.05 11.15 -33.94
C PHE A 365 18.16 11.86 -34.71
N ILE A 366 19.43 11.43 -34.56
CA ILE A 366 20.57 11.99 -35.30
C ILE A 366 20.42 11.76 -36.82
N VAL A 367 19.92 10.59 -37.25
CA VAL A 367 19.61 10.31 -38.68
C VAL A 367 18.57 11.30 -39.20
N TRP A 368 17.50 11.54 -38.44
CA TRP A 368 16.45 12.49 -38.80
C TRP A 368 16.97 13.93 -38.86
N TRP A 369 17.69 14.37 -37.83
CA TRP A 369 18.26 15.72 -37.74
C TRP A 369 19.19 16.02 -38.92
N GLY A 370 20.05 15.05 -39.28
CA GLY A 370 20.95 15.14 -40.44
C GLY A 370 20.25 15.19 -41.81
N LYS A 371 18.93 14.94 -41.89
CA LYS A 371 18.10 15.11 -43.10
C LYS A 371 17.39 16.48 -43.16
N GLN A 372 17.24 17.17 -42.02
CA GLN A 372 16.53 18.47 -41.93
C GLN A 372 17.24 19.63 -42.61
N LYS A 373 18.58 19.58 -42.74
CA LYS A 373 19.36 20.61 -43.46
C LYS A 373 18.98 20.78 -44.95
N LYS A 374 18.07 19.98 -45.50
CA LYS A 374 17.58 20.08 -46.89
C LYS A 374 16.08 20.42 -47.05
N LYS A 375 15.26 20.44 -45.98
CA LYS A 375 13.81 20.78 -46.06
C LYS A 375 13.40 21.62 -44.85
N LYS A 376 13.33 22.94 -45.00
CA LYS A 376 12.90 23.88 -43.95
C LYS A 376 11.36 23.91 -43.89
N GLY A 377 10.76 23.65 -42.72
CA GLY A 377 9.35 23.97 -42.44
C GLY A 377 8.57 22.92 -41.63
N ASN A 378 8.11 21.86 -42.28
CA ASN A 378 7.01 21.05 -41.73
C ASN A 378 7.43 20.09 -40.62
N SER A 379 8.61 19.49 -40.70
CA SER A 379 9.11 18.51 -39.74
C SER A 379 9.35 19.08 -38.34
N LEU A 380 9.99 20.25 -38.22
CA LEU A 380 10.25 20.85 -36.93
C LEU A 380 8.93 21.20 -36.21
N ARG A 381 7.90 21.65 -36.95
CA ARG A 381 6.55 21.86 -36.41
C ARG A 381 5.92 20.58 -35.85
N HIS A 382 5.99 19.46 -36.56
CA HIS A 382 5.43 18.19 -36.07
C HIS A 382 6.17 17.69 -34.82
N PHE A 383 7.50 17.81 -34.78
CA PHE A 383 8.29 17.48 -33.59
C PHE A 383 7.85 18.32 -32.39
N ILE A 384 7.76 19.65 -32.56
CA ILE A 384 7.35 20.57 -31.48
C ILE A 384 5.93 20.23 -31.00
N ILE A 385 4.95 20.08 -31.90
CA ILE A 385 3.55 19.80 -31.52
C ILE A 385 3.46 18.49 -30.73
N LEU A 386 4.06 17.40 -31.24
CA LEU A 386 3.98 16.10 -30.59
C LEU A 386 4.75 16.05 -29.27
N THR A 387 5.90 16.73 -29.20
CA THR A 387 6.70 16.83 -27.97
C THR A 387 5.98 17.70 -26.93
N SER A 388 5.35 18.80 -27.32
CA SER A 388 4.54 19.64 -26.42
C SER A 388 3.32 18.89 -25.88
N LEU A 389 2.62 18.12 -26.72
CA LEU A 389 1.53 17.24 -26.27
C LEU A 389 2.02 16.20 -25.26
N PHE A 390 3.19 15.61 -25.52
CA PHE A 390 3.78 14.59 -24.64
C PHE A 390 4.31 15.16 -23.32
N ILE A 391 4.97 16.31 -23.33
CA ILE A 391 5.42 17.02 -22.11
C ILE A 391 4.22 17.53 -21.31
N GLY A 392 3.15 17.98 -21.97
CA GLY A 392 1.89 18.34 -21.32
C GLY A 392 1.32 17.17 -20.51
N LEU A 393 1.38 15.95 -21.04
CA LEU A 393 0.97 14.73 -20.33
C LEU A 393 1.90 14.36 -19.15
N CYS A 394 3.19 14.67 -19.23
CA CYS A 394 4.17 14.38 -18.17
C CYS A 394 4.16 15.41 -17.01
N SER A 395 3.75 16.64 -17.27
CA SER A 395 3.82 17.73 -16.28
C SER A 395 2.74 17.66 -15.19
N PHE A 396 1.74 16.78 -15.35
CA PHE A 396 0.75 16.47 -14.31
C PHE A 396 1.25 15.48 -13.25
N ALA A 397 2.52 15.03 -13.32
CA ALA A 397 3.03 13.90 -12.55
C ALA A 397 3.93 14.23 -11.34
N GLN A 398 4.22 15.51 -11.06
CA GLN A 398 4.89 15.89 -9.81
C GLN A 398 3.86 16.43 -8.84
N THR A 399 3.44 15.60 -7.89
CA THR A 399 2.72 16.08 -6.71
C THR A 399 3.43 15.56 -5.48
N ASP A 400 3.81 16.47 -4.57
CA ASP A 400 4.12 16.13 -3.19
C ASP A 400 2.80 15.68 -2.55
N ALA A 401 2.56 14.37 -2.51
CA ALA A 401 1.31 13.84 -1.99
C ALA A 401 1.19 14.12 -0.49
N ILE A 402 0.10 14.79 -0.09
CA ILE A 402 -0.26 14.93 1.32
C ILE A 402 -0.82 13.59 1.79
N LEU A 403 -0.04 12.83 2.54
CA LEU A 403 -0.47 11.54 3.09
C LEU A 403 -1.31 11.77 4.35
N VAL A 404 -2.62 11.51 4.26
CA VAL A 404 -3.55 11.60 5.39
C VAL A 404 -3.55 10.31 6.22
N GLY A 405 -3.34 9.16 5.58
CA GLY A 405 -3.28 7.84 6.21
C GLY A 405 -2.88 6.78 5.18
N PHE A 406 -3.07 5.51 5.53
CA PHE A 406 -2.85 4.38 4.62
C PHE A 406 -3.98 3.36 4.75
N THR A 407 -4.18 2.55 3.71
CA THR A 407 -5.25 1.56 3.63
C THR A 407 -4.70 0.15 3.79
N ILE A 408 -5.40 -0.70 4.55
CA ILE A 408 -5.10 -2.13 4.68
C ILE A 408 -6.35 -2.98 4.40
N GLN A 409 -6.13 -4.24 4.03
CA GLN A 409 -7.18 -5.25 3.85
C GLN A 409 -7.13 -6.26 5.00
N HIS A 410 -8.23 -6.36 5.74
CA HIS A 410 -8.40 -7.22 6.90
C HIS A 410 -9.53 -8.24 6.69
N HIS A 411 -9.21 -9.53 6.69
CA HIS A 411 -10.21 -10.59 6.56
C HIS A 411 -10.98 -10.74 7.87
N SER A 412 -12.31 -10.68 7.83
CA SER A 412 -13.15 -10.99 8.99
C SER A 412 -13.69 -12.41 8.93
N ALA A 413 -13.43 -13.20 9.97
CA ALA A 413 -14.05 -14.53 10.10
C ALA A 413 -15.49 -14.43 10.63
N VAL A 414 -15.77 -13.46 11.51
CA VAL A 414 -17.13 -13.15 11.99
C VAL A 414 -18.08 -12.80 10.84
N LEU A 415 -17.60 -12.01 9.87
CA LEU A 415 -18.42 -11.54 8.75
C LEU A 415 -18.21 -12.35 7.46
N ASN A 416 -17.16 -13.18 7.42
CA ASN A 416 -16.76 -13.99 6.28
C ASN A 416 -16.53 -13.18 4.99
N GLU A 417 -15.84 -12.05 5.11
CA GLU A 417 -15.53 -11.14 3.99
C GLU A 417 -14.28 -10.30 4.28
N GLU A 418 -13.69 -9.69 3.24
CA GLU A 418 -12.60 -8.72 3.41
C GLU A 418 -13.15 -7.36 3.82
N ARG A 419 -12.45 -6.68 4.74
CA ARG A 419 -12.73 -5.32 5.20
C ARG A 419 -11.59 -4.39 4.85
N THR A 420 -11.90 -3.31 4.13
CA THR A 420 -10.98 -2.21 3.89
C THR A 420 -10.94 -1.31 5.12
N LEU A 421 -9.74 -1.08 5.65
CA LEU A 421 -9.52 -0.20 6.80
C LEU A 421 -8.59 0.95 6.40
N ASN A 422 -9.00 2.18 6.70
CA ASN A 422 -8.17 3.37 6.56
C ASN A 422 -7.58 3.73 7.92
N ILE A 423 -6.25 3.84 8.00
CA ILE A 423 -5.54 4.03 9.27
C ILE A 423 -4.74 5.33 9.21
N HIS A 424 -4.93 6.18 10.21
CA HIS A 424 -4.09 7.35 10.48
C HIS A 424 -3.34 7.16 11.79
N LEU A 425 -2.02 7.27 11.71
CA LEU A 425 -1.16 7.36 12.88
C LEU A 425 -0.82 8.84 13.14
N PRO A 426 -0.76 9.29 14.40
CA PRO A 426 -0.31 10.63 14.73
C PRO A 426 1.03 10.97 14.10
N ASP A 427 1.21 12.22 13.64
CA ASP A 427 2.42 12.68 12.93
C ASP A 427 3.73 12.45 13.73
N ASP A 428 3.65 12.31 15.05
CA ASP A 428 4.78 12.06 15.95
C ASP A 428 4.83 10.65 16.54
N TYR A 429 3.99 9.74 16.04
CA TYR A 429 3.92 8.34 16.47
C TYR A 429 5.32 7.71 16.50
N GLU A 430 6.12 7.95 15.46
CA GLU A 430 7.48 7.43 15.30
C GLU A 430 8.56 8.13 16.14
N LYS A 431 8.26 9.32 16.67
CA LYS A 431 9.17 10.10 17.49
C LYS A 431 9.13 9.65 18.95
N TYR A 432 8.01 9.09 19.40
CA TYR A 432 7.75 8.75 20.80
C TYR A 432 7.40 7.26 20.95
N PRO A 433 8.38 6.35 20.89
CA PRO A 433 8.14 4.90 20.91
C PRO A 433 7.61 4.38 22.26
N GLN A 434 7.71 5.17 23.34
CA GLN A 434 7.19 4.82 24.67
C GLN A 434 5.73 5.29 24.87
N GLN A 435 5.15 5.98 23.89
CA GLN A 435 3.81 6.54 23.99
C GLN A 435 2.80 5.63 23.31
N ASN A 436 1.71 5.36 24.03
CA ASN A 436 0.51 4.72 23.52
C ASN A 436 -0.53 5.80 23.17
N TYR A 437 -1.49 5.44 22.31
CA TYR A 437 -2.46 6.38 21.77
C TYR A 437 -3.89 5.80 21.85
N PRO A 438 -4.90 6.60 22.24
CA PRO A 438 -6.30 6.18 22.14
C PRO A 438 -6.69 5.82 20.71
N ILE A 439 -7.73 5.01 20.56
CA ILE A 439 -8.23 4.56 19.26
C ILE A 439 -9.57 5.22 18.97
N VAL A 440 -9.71 5.78 17.76
CA VAL A 440 -11.00 6.14 17.17
C VAL A 440 -11.37 5.08 16.14
N VAL A 441 -12.54 4.47 16.30
CA VAL A 441 -13.20 3.69 15.25
C VAL A 441 -14.21 4.59 14.56
N LEU A 442 -13.94 4.91 13.30
CA LEU A 442 -14.76 5.78 12.46
C LEU A 442 -15.54 4.94 11.45
N LEU A 443 -16.85 4.92 11.58
CA LEU A 443 -17.75 4.32 10.59
C LEU A 443 -17.86 5.24 9.36
N ASP A 444 -18.27 4.67 8.22
CA ASP A 444 -18.44 5.42 6.97
C ASP A 444 -17.13 6.09 6.50
N SER A 445 -16.02 5.35 6.60
CA SER A 445 -14.68 5.87 6.35
C SER A 445 -14.50 6.44 4.95
N GLU A 446 -15.15 5.86 3.94
CA GLU A 446 -15.10 6.29 2.55
C GLU A 446 -15.66 7.72 2.36
N MET A 447 -16.49 8.19 3.30
CA MET A 447 -17.07 9.53 3.30
C MET A 447 -16.32 10.50 4.21
N TYR A 448 -15.82 10.05 5.37
CA TYR A 448 -15.45 10.97 6.45
C TYR A 448 -14.00 10.91 6.93
N PHE A 449 -13.20 9.95 6.48
CA PHE A 449 -11.86 9.71 7.03
C PHE A 449 -10.95 10.94 6.97
N GLU A 450 -10.83 11.57 5.79
CA GLU A 450 -9.94 12.72 5.62
C GLU A 450 -10.36 13.92 6.47
N SER A 451 -11.66 14.20 6.50
CA SER A 451 -12.25 15.28 7.28
C SER A 451 -12.04 15.06 8.78
N TYR A 452 -12.30 13.85 9.28
CA TYR A 452 -12.11 13.51 10.68
C TYR A 452 -10.65 13.65 11.09
N VAL A 453 -9.72 13.09 10.30
CA VAL A 453 -8.28 13.22 10.55
C VAL A 453 -7.85 14.68 10.54
N GLY A 454 -8.32 15.49 9.60
CA GLY A 454 -8.03 16.92 9.54
C GLY A 454 -8.46 17.68 10.81
N ILE A 455 -9.68 17.40 11.30
CA ILE A 455 -10.21 17.97 12.54
C ILE A 455 -9.38 17.51 13.75
N GLN A 456 -9.13 16.21 13.87
CA GLN A 456 -8.34 15.66 14.97
C GLN A 456 -6.93 16.26 15.01
N LYS A 457 -6.26 16.36 13.85
CA LYS A 457 -4.91 16.96 13.74
C LYS A 457 -4.90 18.42 14.19
N ASN A 458 -5.96 19.17 13.88
CA ASN A 458 -6.08 20.55 14.32
C ASN A 458 -6.28 20.64 15.85
N LEU A 459 -7.21 19.86 16.41
CA LEU A 459 -7.56 19.89 17.82
C LEU A 459 -6.48 19.31 18.75
N SER A 460 -5.63 18.41 18.25
CA SER A 460 -4.54 17.77 19.01
C SER A 460 -3.19 18.49 18.86
N LYS A 461 -3.17 19.68 18.26
CA LYS A 461 -1.95 20.42 17.97
C LYS A 461 -1.45 21.21 19.18
N ASP A 462 -0.24 20.88 19.63
CA ASP A 462 0.46 21.67 20.64
C ASP A 462 0.75 23.11 20.15
N PRO A 463 0.70 24.11 21.04
CA PRO A 463 0.50 24.01 22.49
C PRO A 463 -0.95 24.09 22.95
N HIS A 464 -1.89 24.15 22.01
CA HIS A 464 -3.31 24.35 22.29
C HIS A 464 -4.11 23.04 22.11
N ALA A 465 -3.48 21.90 22.40
CA ALA A 465 -4.11 20.61 22.25
C ALA A 465 -5.31 20.49 23.21
N SER A 466 -6.51 20.48 22.64
CA SER A 466 -7.77 20.30 23.37
C SER A 466 -8.19 18.85 23.48
N ILE A 467 -7.57 17.97 22.69
CA ILE A 467 -7.76 16.52 22.71
C ILE A 467 -6.38 15.83 22.62
N PRO A 468 -6.24 14.57 23.08
CA PRO A 468 -5.03 13.79 22.83
C PRO A 468 -4.87 13.48 21.34
N LYS A 469 -3.64 13.25 20.90
CA LYS A 469 -3.39 12.58 19.62
C LYS A 469 -3.89 11.14 19.69
N MET A 470 -4.51 10.64 18.63
CA MET A 470 -5.16 9.33 18.61
C MET A 470 -4.89 8.62 17.27
N ILE A 471 -4.93 7.28 17.30
CA ILE A 471 -4.96 6.47 16.08
C ILE A 471 -6.40 6.49 15.56
N VAL A 472 -6.60 6.83 14.28
CA VAL A 472 -7.92 6.76 13.62
C VAL A 472 -7.96 5.51 12.77
N VAL A 473 -8.96 4.67 13.00
CA VAL A 473 -9.26 3.44 12.26
C VAL A 473 -10.63 3.62 11.61
N GLY A 474 -10.63 4.01 10.35
CA GLY A 474 -11.80 4.09 9.51
C GLY A 474 -12.17 2.72 8.93
N ILE A 475 -13.45 2.35 9.02
CA ILE A 475 -14.00 1.14 8.39
C ILE A 475 -14.79 1.57 7.15
N GLU A 476 -14.40 1.08 5.97
CA GLU A 476 -15.23 1.24 4.76
C GLU A 476 -16.36 0.22 4.74
N ASN A 477 -17.49 0.62 4.15
CA ASN A 477 -18.64 -0.25 4.03
C ASN A 477 -18.49 -1.30 2.92
N THR A 478 -18.93 -2.52 3.22
CA THR A 478 -19.23 -3.56 2.21
C THR A 478 -20.74 -3.61 1.97
N HIS A 479 -21.50 -3.85 3.04
CA HIS A 479 -22.96 -3.86 3.08
C HIS A 479 -23.45 -2.89 4.17
N ARG A 480 -23.46 -1.59 3.86
CA ARG A 480 -23.72 -0.52 4.84
C ARG A 480 -25.00 -0.72 5.65
N THR A 481 -26.13 -0.98 5.00
CA THR A 481 -27.40 -1.14 5.72
C THR A 481 -27.37 -2.37 6.63
N ARG A 482 -26.85 -3.51 6.14
CA ARG A 482 -26.68 -4.73 6.92
C ARG A 482 -25.89 -4.46 8.19
N ASP A 483 -24.71 -3.87 8.04
CA ASP A 483 -23.75 -3.72 9.12
C ASP A 483 -24.16 -2.65 10.14
N LEU A 484 -24.89 -1.62 9.71
CA LEU A 484 -25.18 -0.44 10.53
C LEU A 484 -26.60 -0.41 11.12
N THR A 485 -27.45 -1.40 10.81
CA THR A 485 -28.82 -1.47 11.35
C THR A 485 -28.99 -2.69 12.28
N PRO A 486 -29.59 -2.51 13.47
CA PRO A 486 -29.68 -3.55 14.51
C PRO A 486 -30.71 -4.63 14.21
N SER A 487 -31.70 -4.35 13.35
CA SER A 487 -32.79 -5.25 13.04
C SER A 487 -33.18 -5.17 11.57
N LYS A 488 -33.75 -6.27 11.07
CA LYS A 488 -34.28 -6.37 9.72
C LYS A 488 -35.68 -5.80 9.66
N ILE A 489 -35.97 -4.97 8.65
CA ILE A 489 -37.31 -4.41 8.38
C ILE A 489 -37.79 -4.83 6.99
N GLU A 490 -39.09 -4.68 6.71
CA GLU A 490 -39.73 -5.10 5.44
C GLU A 490 -39.31 -4.27 4.22
N GLY A 491 -38.39 -3.32 4.40
CA GLY A 491 -37.86 -2.52 3.31
C GLY A 491 -38.80 -1.42 2.84
N ILE A 492 -39.60 -0.85 3.74
CA ILE A 492 -40.59 0.19 3.45
C ILE A 492 -40.21 1.45 4.23
N ASP A 493 -40.27 2.63 3.60
CA ASP A 493 -40.11 3.90 4.30
C ASP A 493 -41.37 4.36 5.03
N HIS A 494 -41.26 5.47 5.75
CA HIS A 494 -42.36 6.08 6.49
C HIS A 494 -43.54 6.55 5.62
N SER A 495 -43.34 6.71 4.31
CA SER A 495 -44.37 7.08 3.35
C SER A 495 -45.04 5.85 2.72
N GLY A 496 -44.65 4.64 3.15
CA GLY A 496 -45.19 3.39 2.64
C GLY A 496 -44.55 2.96 1.31
N ASN A 497 -43.45 3.60 0.87
CA ASN A 497 -42.79 3.23 -0.37
C ASN A 497 -41.73 2.16 -0.12
N GLU A 498 -41.59 1.22 -1.07
CA GLU A 498 -40.50 0.26 -1.05
C GLU A 498 -39.14 0.97 -1.20
N GLN A 499 -38.23 0.67 -0.28
CA GLN A 499 -36.84 1.06 -0.25
C GLN A 499 -35.98 -0.20 -0.29
N PRO A 500 -35.58 -0.67 -1.49
CA PRO A 500 -34.77 -1.89 -1.64
C PRO A 500 -33.48 -1.85 -0.81
N MET A 501 -32.93 -0.67 -0.57
CA MET A 501 -31.72 -0.47 0.25
C MET A 501 -31.88 -0.88 1.73
N PHE A 502 -33.11 -1.01 2.23
CA PHE A 502 -33.42 -1.42 3.60
C PHE A 502 -33.54 -2.95 3.78
N ALA A 503 -33.72 -3.69 2.69
CA ALA A 503 -33.99 -5.12 2.71
C ALA A 503 -32.83 -5.98 3.28
N ASP A 504 -31.60 -5.45 3.22
CA ASP A 504 -30.38 -6.11 3.70
C ASP A 504 -30.08 -5.80 5.19
N GLY A 505 -30.96 -5.09 5.91
CA GLY A 505 -30.72 -4.69 7.30
C GLY A 505 -30.67 -5.84 8.34
N GLY A 506 -30.13 -5.54 9.52
CA GLY A 506 -30.17 -6.43 10.69
C GLY A 506 -28.89 -7.20 11.02
N GLY A 507 -27.74 -6.81 10.47
CA GLY A 507 -26.43 -7.45 10.72
C GLY A 507 -25.54 -6.74 11.74
N ASN A 508 -26.01 -5.69 12.43
CA ASN A 508 -25.15 -4.89 13.30
C ASN A 508 -24.56 -5.67 14.49
N GLU A 509 -25.24 -6.69 15.01
CA GLU A 509 -24.68 -7.55 16.06
C GLU A 509 -23.39 -8.25 15.59
N ALA A 510 -23.41 -8.85 14.39
CA ALA A 510 -22.24 -9.48 13.80
C ALA A 510 -21.14 -8.45 13.52
N PHE A 511 -21.51 -7.25 13.07
CA PHE A 511 -20.56 -6.17 12.81
C PHE A 511 -19.89 -5.64 14.08
N LEU A 512 -20.63 -5.46 15.18
CA LEU A 512 -20.06 -5.08 16.48
C LEU A 512 -19.19 -6.20 17.05
N LYS A 513 -19.58 -7.47 16.85
CA LYS A 513 -18.75 -8.62 17.20
C LYS A 513 -17.42 -8.59 16.44
N TYR A 514 -17.44 -8.34 15.12
CA TYR A 514 -16.22 -8.15 14.33
C TYR A 514 -15.32 -7.06 14.92
N ILE A 515 -15.88 -5.88 15.20
CA ILE A 515 -15.09 -4.76 15.73
C ILE A 515 -14.43 -5.15 17.06
N ASN A 516 -15.17 -5.82 17.94
CA ASN A 516 -14.70 -6.21 19.26
C ASN A 516 -13.69 -7.36 19.23
N THR A 517 -13.99 -8.45 18.51
CA THR A 517 -13.22 -9.69 18.62
C THR A 517 -12.12 -9.84 17.59
N GLU A 518 -12.13 -9.03 16.53
CA GLU A 518 -11.14 -9.11 15.45
C GLU A 518 -10.43 -7.77 15.25
N LEU A 519 -11.15 -6.68 14.99
CA LEU A 519 -10.54 -5.39 14.63
C LEU A 519 -9.73 -4.77 15.78
N LEU A 520 -10.33 -4.53 16.95
CA LEU A 520 -9.62 -3.91 18.07
C LEU A 520 -8.40 -4.74 18.52
N PRO A 521 -8.48 -6.09 18.64
CA PRO A 521 -7.31 -6.93 18.88
C PRO A 521 -6.23 -6.80 17.80
N TYR A 522 -6.61 -6.77 16.52
CA TYR A 522 -5.67 -6.58 15.42
C TYR A 522 -4.92 -5.24 15.54
N ILE A 523 -5.64 -4.15 15.82
CA ILE A 523 -5.04 -2.82 15.98
C ILE A 523 -4.10 -2.78 17.19
N LYS A 524 -4.52 -3.36 18.33
CA LYS A 524 -3.69 -3.46 19.54
C LYS A 524 -2.42 -4.30 19.34
N ALA A 525 -2.49 -5.34 18.52
CA ALA A 525 -1.34 -6.19 18.21
C ALA A 525 -0.32 -5.50 17.28
N ASN A 526 -0.77 -4.58 16.41
CA ASN A 526 0.07 -3.98 15.38
C ASN A 526 0.51 -2.55 15.69
N TYR A 527 -0.14 -1.87 16.65
CA TYR A 527 0.11 -0.46 16.99
C TYR A 527 0.16 -0.23 18.51
N ARG A 528 0.80 0.87 18.92
CA ARG A 528 0.93 1.31 20.32
C ARG A 528 -0.36 2.00 20.76
N THR A 529 -1.24 1.24 21.38
CA THR A 529 -2.60 1.68 21.70
C THR A 529 -2.83 1.80 23.20
N GLU A 530 -3.69 2.74 23.58
CA GLU A 530 -4.32 2.80 24.89
C GLU A 530 -5.66 2.07 24.86
N ASP A 531 -6.12 1.54 26.00
CA ASP A 531 -7.44 0.90 26.13
C ASP A 531 -8.56 1.96 26.34
N TYR A 532 -8.47 3.05 25.58
CA TYR A 532 -9.48 4.09 25.47
C TYR A 532 -9.97 4.17 24.02
N HIS A 533 -11.17 3.67 23.77
CA HIS A 533 -11.73 3.58 22.42
C HIS A 533 -12.92 4.52 22.25
N ILE A 534 -13.02 5.13 21.07
CA ILE A 534 -14.10 6.04 20.69
C ILE A 534 -14.77 5.48 19.45
N LEU A 535 -16.10 5.37 19.46
CA LEU A 535 -16.87 4.99 18.28
C LEU A 535 -17.61 6.21 17.71
N VAL A 536 -17.45 6.45 16.41
CA VAL A 536 -18.03 7.61 15.71
C VAL A 536 -18.84 7.14 14.51
N GLY A 537 -20.08 7.63 14.37
CA GLY A 537 -20.92 7.31 13.22
C GLY A 537 -22.03 8.32 12.98
N HIS A 538 -22.42 8.45 11.71
CA HIS A 538 -23.49 9.36 11.26
C HIS A 538 -24.66 8.59 10.65
N SER A 539 -25.90 9.08 10.82
CA SER A 539 -27.08 8.46 10.22
C SER A 539 -27.27 7.00 10.68
N PHE A 540 -27.27 6.01 9.78
CA PHE A 540 -27.20 4.58 10.17
C PHE A 540 -25.94 4.25 10.97
N GLY A 541 -24.79 4.87 10.68
CA GLY A 541 -23.61 4.77 11.54
C GLY A 541 -23.91 5.27 12.96
N GLY A 542 -24.65 6.38 13.08
CA GLY A 542 -25.09 6.90 14.38
C GLY A 542 -26.06 5.95 15.11
N LEU A 543 -26.95 5.28 14.36
CA LEU A 543 -27.81 4.23 14.89
C LEU A 543 -26.98 3.05 15.43
N ALA A 544 -25.96 2.61 14.70
CA ALA A 544 -25.01 1.59 15.14
C ALA A 544 -24.23 2.02 16.40
N VAL A 545 -23.84 3.31 16.49
CA VAL A 545 -23.21 3.88 17.69
C VAL A 545 -24.15 3.81 18.90
N VAL A 546 -25.42 4.20 18.74
CA VAL A 546 -26.41 4.10 19.82
C VAL A 546 -26.63 2.65 20.22
N ASN A 547 -26.72 1.72 19.26
CA ASN A 547 -26.84 0.31 19.56
C ASN A 547 -25.63 -0.24 20.34
N ALA A 548 -24.41 0.08 19.91
CA ALA A 548 -23.18 -0.30 20.59
C ALA A 548 -23.10 0.24 22.02
N PHE A 549 -23.50 1.50 22.21
CA PHE A 549 -23.58 2.12 23.53
C PHE A 549 -24.58 1.38 24.45
N LEU A 550 -25.75 1.04 23.92
CA LEU A 550 -26.77 0.31 24.67
C LEU A 550 -26.36 -1.15 24.94
N GLU A 551 -25.52 -1.77 24.11
CA GLU A 551 -24.96 -3.10 24.35
C GLU A 551 -23.76 -3.11 25.32
N ASP A 552 -23.39 -1.96 25.90
CA ASP A 552 -22.18 -1.79 26.73
C ASP A 552 -20.91 -2.33 26.02
N ALA A 553 -20.81 -2.06 24.71
CA ALA A 553 -19.67 -2.44 23.88
C ALA A 553 -18.36 -1.85 24.44
N PRO A 554 -17.16 -2.38 24.08
CA PRO A 554 -15.88 -2.03 24.71
C PRO A 554 -15.31 -0.66 24.27
N PHE A 555 -16.17 0.35 24.16
CA PHE A 555 -15.78 1.74 23.96
C PHE A 555 -15.93 2.54 25.25
N ASN A 556 -15.23 3.67 25.32
CA ASN A 556 -15.25 4.60 26.44
C ASN A 556 -16.06 5.86 26.09
N ALA A 557 -16.17 6.15 24.79
CA ALA A 557 -16.96 7.27 24.32
C ALA A 557 -17.63 6.99 22.96
N TYR A 558 -18.79 7.61 22.77
CA TYR A 558 -19.68 7.39 21.63
C TYR A 558 -20.11 8.74 21.03
N LEU A 559 -19.88 8.93 19.73
CA LEU A 559 -20.35 10.06 18.93
C LEU A 559 -21.43 9.58 17.96
N ALA A 560 -22.69 9.78 18.33
CA ALA A 560 -23.84 9.46 17.49
C ALA A 560 -24.31 10.74 16.81
N LEU A 561 -23.94 10.90 15.54
CA LEU A 561 -24.19 12.12 14.77
C LEU A 561 -25.48 11.95 13.97
N ASP A 562 -26.52 12.68 14.35
CA ASP A 562 -27.84 12.64 13.73
C ASP A 562 -28.35 11.21 13.47
N PRO A 563 -28.43 10.36 14.52
CA PRO A 563 -28.67 8.94 14.37
C PRO A 563 -30.10 8.64 13.90
N SER A 564 -30.25 7.62 13.05
CA SER A 564 -31.53 7.20 12.45
C SER A 564 -32.44 6.42 13.41
N LEU A 565 -32.80 7.02 14.54
CA LEU A 565 -33.54 6.38 15.64
C LEU A 565 -35.01 6.06 15.32
N TRP A 566 -35.53 6.47 14.15
CA TRP A 566 -36.82 5.99 13.65
C TRP A 566 -36.82 4.51 13.26
N TRP A 567 -35.64 3.94 12.99
CA TRP A 567 -35.50 2.59 12.48
C TRP A 567 -36.27 1.56 13.33
N ASP A 568 -36.94 0.63 12.64
CA ASP A 568 -37.68 -0.48 13.25
C ASP A 568 -38.65 -0.02 14.36
N ASN A 569 -39.53 0.93 14.00
CA ASN A 569 -40.52 1.50 14.90
C ASN A 569 -39.90 1.95 16.22
N GLN A 570 -38.79 2.69 16.12
CA GLN A 570 -38.07 3.26 17.25
C GLN A 570 -37.57 2.21 18.24
N SER A 571 -37.08 1.07 17.75
CA SER A 571 -36.65 -0.06 18.60
C SER A 571 -35.54 0.33 19.58
N MET A 572 -34.65 1.24 19.20
CA MET A 572 -33.58 1.75 20.09
C MET A 572 -34.10 2.56 21.27
N LEU A 573 -35.22 3.29 21.12
CA LEU A 573 -35.85 4.00 22.25
C LEU A 573 -36.41 3.00 23.28
N LYS A 574 -37.11 1.97 22.79
CA LYS A 574 -37.64 0.89 23.64
C LYS A 574 -36.52 0.16 24.36
N LYS A 575 -35.40 -0.09 23.66
CA LYS A 575 -34.20 -0.70 24.23
C LYS A 575 -33.57 0.18 25.31
N ALA A 576 -33.42 1.49 25.05
CA ALA A 576 -32.87 2.44 26.00
C ALA A 576 -33.70 2.54 27.28
N ASP A 577 -35.03 2.68 27.19
CA ASP A 577 -35.91 2.74 28.36
C ASP A 577 -35.75 1.50 29.26
N ARG A 578 -35.69 0.30 28.65
CA ARG A 578 -35.44 -0.95 29.38
C ARG A 578 -34.05 -1.00 30.03
N ILE A 579 -33.01 -0.59 29.31
CA ILE A 579 -31.62 -0.69 29.80
C ILE A 579 -31.36 0.29 30.94
N PHE A 580 -31.87 1.52 30.83
CA PHE A 580 -31.72 2.51 31.89
C PHE A 580 -32.59 2.20 33.10
N ALA A 581 -33.81 1.68 32.91
CA ALA A 581 -34.62 1.18 34.03
C ALA A 581 -33.89 0.10 34.84
N ASN A 582 -33.14 -0.77 34.16
CA ASN A 582 -32.42 -1.89 34.77
C ASN A 582 -30.97 -1.56 35.19
N HIS A 583 -30.51 -0.31 35.02
CA HIS A 583 -29.15 0.12 35.37
C HIS A 583 -28.04 -0.76 34.76
N THR A 584 -28.22 -1.23 33.52
CA THR A 584 -27.30 -2.22 32.90
C THR A 584 -25.95 -1.63 32.48
N ILE A 585 -25.83 -0.30 32.31
CA ILE A 585 -24.56 0.34 31.93
C ILE A 585 -23.68 0.50 33.18
N THR A 586 -22.67 -0.35 33.29
CA THR A 586 -21.81 -0.43 34.48
C THR A 586 -20.51 0.37 34.35
N LYS A 587 -20.03 0.59 33.11
CA LYS A 587 -18.80 1.34 32.84
C LYS A 587 -19.07 2.84 32.76
N LYS A 588 -18.15 3.64 33.30
CA LYS A 588 -18.12 5.09 33.05
C LYS A 588 -17.89 5.36 31.56
N THR A 589 -18.86 5.99 30.93
CA THR A 589 -18.90 6.20 29.48
C THR A 589 -19.35 7.62 29.14
N SER A 590 -18.85 8.17 28.02
CA SER A 590 -19.33 9.43 27.45
C SER A 590 -20.20 9.22 26.22
N LEU A 591 -21.34 9.91 26.13
CA LEU A 591 -22.22 9.88 24.96
C LEU A 591 -22.43 11.31 24.44
N TYR A 592 -22.03 11.58 23.20
CA TYR A 592 -22.33 12.83 22.51
C TYR A 592 -23.29 12.55 21.36
N MET A 593 -24.48 13.15 21.45
CA MET A 593 -25.53 13.04 20.44
C MET A 593 -25.78 14.39 19.78
N VAL A 594 -25.97 14.37 18.47
CA VAL A 594 -26.35 15.56 17.71
C VAL A 594 -27.63 15.30 16.93
N LEU A 595 -28.46 16.33 16.85
CA LEU A 595 -29.60 16.41 15.94
C LEU A 595 -29.45 17.60 15.00
N ALA A 596 -29.60 17.38 13.69
CA ALA A 596 -29.83 18.44 12.72
C ALA A 596 -31.32 18.79 12.66
N HIS A 597 -31.68 20.07 12.73
CA HIS A 597 -33.07 20.51 12.69
C HIS A 597 -33.21 21.77 11.84
N HIS A 598 -33.35 21.60 10.52
CA HIS A 598 -33.40 22.73 9.59
C HIS A 598 -34.85 23.14 9.31
N ASN A 599 -35.25 24.32 9.80
CA ASN A 599 -36.62 24.83 9.74
C ASN A 599 -37.26 24.92 8.32
N ASN A 600 -36.50 24.76 7.23
CA ASN A 600 -36.94 24.94 5.84
C ASN A 600 -36.70 23.73 4.91
N SER A 601 -36.33 22.54 5.42
CA SER A 601 -36.15 21.37 4.56
C SER A 601 -37.49 20.70 4.24
N PRO A 602 -37.88 20.53 2.95
CA PRO A 602 -39.09 19.80 2.55
C PRO A 602 -39.10 18.33 3.01
N ASP A 603 -37.91 17.76 3.28
CA ASP A 603 -37.72 16.37 3.69
C ASP A 603 -37.74 16.16 5.22
N ASP A 604 -38.03 17.21 6.01
CA ASP A 604 -37.90 17.21 7.49
C ASP A 604 -39.25 17.12 8.25
N VAL A 605 -40.17 16.28 7.79
CA VAL A 605 -41.44 16.08 8.52
C VAL A 605 -41.35 14.81 9.38
N THR A 606 -40.98 15.00 10.65
CA THR A 606 -41.26 14.14 11.84
C THR A 606 -40.39 12.91 12.18
N ASN A 607 -39.66 12.26 11.25
CA ASN A 607 -39.01 10.96 11.57
C ASN A 607 -37.61 11.00 12.21
N MET A 608 -36.76 11.99 11.96
CA MET A 608 -35.44 12.07 12.65
C MET A 608 -35.54 12.83 13.97
N THR A 609 -36.24 13.97 13.94
CA THR A 609 -36.34 14.91 15.07
C THR A 609 -37.02 14.28 16.29
N LEU A 610 -38.22 13.68 16.13
CA LEU A 610 -38.98 13.16 17.27
C LEU A 610 -38.26 12.02 17.99
N PRO A 611 -37.76 10.97 17.29
CA PRO A 611 -37.04 9.88 17.96
C PRO A 611 -35.77 10.35 18.68
N ASN A 612 -35.01 11.29 18.12
CA ASN A 612 -33.84 11.86 18.79
C ASN A 612 -34.22 12.67 20.04
N MET A 613 -35.26 13.50 19.95
CA MET A 613 -35.76 14.27 21.08
C MET A 613 -36.38 13.37 22.16
N ASP A 614 -37.05 12.29 21.79
CA ASP A 614 -37.60 11.32 22.74
C ASP A 614 -36.47 10.49 23.40
N PHE A 615 -35.38 10.20 22.69
CA PHE A 615 -34.23 9.53 23.27
C PHE A 615 -33.56 10.43 24.31
N LYS A 616 -33.46 11.73 24.03
CA LYS A 616 -33.03 12.74 25.01
C LYS A 616 -33.94 12.75 26.25
N LYS A 617 -35.26 12.68 26.08
CA LYS A 617 -36.19 12.58 27.23
C LYS A 617 -35.97 11.31 28.05
N VAL A 618 -35.65 10.19 27.40
CA VAL A 618 -35.29 8.94 28.10
C VAL A 618 -34.01 9.12 28.91
N LEU A 619 -32.96 9.75 28.35
CA LEU A 619 -31.75 10.09 29.09
C LEU A 619 -32.01 11.02 30.29
N GLU A 620 -32.85 12.04 30.12
CA GLU A 620 -33.24 12.97 31.19
C GLU A 620 -34.07 12.30 32.28
N LYS A 621 -34.98 11.40 31.91
CA LYS A 621 -35.85 10.65 32.82
C LYS A 621 -35.05 9.80 33.80
N TYR A 622 -34.06 9.06 33.28
CA TYR A 622 -33.28 8.12 34.10
C TYR A 622 -32.00 8.71 34.68
N ASN A 623 -31.44 9.75 34.04
CA ASN A 623 -30.18 10.40 34.42
C ASN A 623 -29.09 9.40 34.87
N PRO A 624 -28.67 8.46 34.00
CA PRO A 624 -27.79 7.35 34.37
C PRO A 624 -26.44 7.83 34.95
N GLU A 625 -26.14 7.46 36.20
CA GLU A 625 -24.98 7.95 36.95
C GLU A 625 -23.62 7.69 36.27
N ASN A 626 -23.49 6.56 35.56
CA ASN A 626 -22.26 6.17 34.86
C ASN A 626 -22.11 6.77 33.45
N VAL A 627 -23.09 7.53 32.97
CA VAL A 627 -23.07 8.06 31.60
C VAL A 627 -23.00 9.58 31.63
N ARG A 628 -21.88 10.13 31.17
CA ARG A 628 -21.77 11.56 30.89
C ARG A 628 -22.28 11.82 29.48
N TRP A 629 -23.50 12.34 29.36
CA TRP A 629 -24.11 12.58 28.07
C TRP A 629 -24.28 14.07 27.76
N LYS A 630 -24.21 14.42 26.46
CA LYS A 630 -24.58 15.73 25.93
C LYS A 630 -25.35 15.53 24.64
N HIS A 631 -26.49 16.22 24.52
CA HIS A 631 -27.30 16.25 23.31
C HIS A 631 -27.35 17.68 22.77
N GLU A 632 -26.90 17.89 21.53
CA GLU A 632 -26.82 19.20 20.88
C GLU A 632 -27.74 19.25 19.66
N VAL A 633 -28.47 20.35 19.48
CA VAL A 633 -29.35 20.55 18.33
C VAL A 633 -28.80 21.70 17.50
N PHE A 634 -28.54 21.44 16.22
CA PHE A 634 -28.12 22.47 15.28
C PHE A 634 -29.27 22.88 14.37
N HIS A 635 -29.65 24.15 14.43
CA HIS A 635 -30.75 24.70 13.64
C HIS A 635 -30.32 25.19 12.25
N GLN A 636 -29.02 25.39 12.07
CA GLN A 636 -28.42 25.93 10.85
C GLN A 636 -27.91 24.85 9.88
N TYR A 637 -27.91 23.58 10.29
CA TYR A 637 -27.41 22.46 9.49
C TYR A 637 -28.54 21.47 9.19
N ASP A 638 -28.43 20.80 8.04
CA ASP A 638 -29.26 19.67 7.65
C ASP A 638 -28.54 18.33 7.93
N HIS A 639 -29.21 17.20 7.63
CA HIS A 639 -28.69 15.86 7.88
C HIS A 639 -27.29 15.62 7.28
N GLY A 640 -26.98 16.19 6.11
CA GLY A 640 -25.70 15.98 5.43
C GLY A 640 -24.59 16.91 5.94
N THR A 641 -24.94 18.16 6.25
CA THR A 641 -23.98 19.22 6.63
C THR A 641 -23.60 19.20 8.11
N VAL A 642 -24.40 18.54 8.95
CA VAL A 642 -24.19 18.49 10.41
C VAL A 642 -22.96 17.68 10.83
N VAL A 643 -22.43 16.80 9.97
CA VAL A 643 -21.40 15.82 10.33
C VAL A 643 -20.11 16.48 10.82
N ILE A 644 -19.57 17.42 10.04
CA ILE A 644 -18.31 18.13 10.35
C ILE A 644 -18.37 18.91 11.68
N PRO A 645 -19.34 19.82 11.89
CA PRO A 645 -19.45 20.53 13.17
C PRO A 645 -19.70 19.57 14.33
N SER A 646 -20.40 18.45 14.10
CA SER A 646 -20.62 17.43 15.13
C SER A 646 -19.34 16.68 15.52
N MET A 647 -18.48 16.32 14.57
CA MET A 647 -17.19 15.70 14.85
C MET A 647 -16.29 16.64 15.67
N TYR A 648 -16.26 17.92 15.30
CA TYR A 648 -15.50 18.96 16.01
C TYR A 648 -16.02 19.15 17.45
N ASN A 649 -17.31 19.44 17.62
CA ASN A 649 -17.90 19.68 18.94
C ASN A 649 -17.91 18.41 19.81
N GLY A 650 -18.12 17.23 19.20
CA GLY A 650 -18.14 15.96 19.90
C GLY A 650 -16.80 15.58 20.51
N MET A 651 -15.70 15.77 19.77
CA MET A 651 -14.35 15.56 20.29
C MET A 651 -14.04 16.51 21.46
N LEU A 652 -14.37 17.80 21.33
CA LEU A 652 -14.22 18.77 22.42
C LEU A 652 -15.07 18.42 23.63
N SER A 653 -16.29 17.92 23.42
CA SER A 653 -17.19 17.49 24.49
C SER A 653 -16.64 16.27 25.22
N ILE A 654 -16.12 15.26 24.50
CA ILE A 654 -15.50 14.08 25.13
C ILE A 654 -14.31 14.50 26.00
N PHE A 655 -13.40 15.30 25.45
CA PHE A 655 -12.14 15.64 26.11
C PHE A 655 -12.21 16.97 26.88
N GLU A 656 -13.40 17.41 27.28
CA GLU A 656 -13.59 18.64 28.03
C GLU A 656 -12.79 18.62 29.34
N GLY A 657 -11.79 19.51 29.43
CA GLY A 657 -10.85 19.58 30.55
C GLY A 657 -9.50 18.91 30.27
N TYR A 658 -9.23 18.40 29.07
CA TYR A 658 -7.92 17.85 28.68
C TYR A 658 -6.86 18.95 28.57
N GLN A 659 -7.21 20.08 27.94
CA GLN A 659 -6.28 21.19 27.72
C GLN A 659 -5.78 21.77 29.06
N THR A 660 -4.47 22.00 29.14
CA THR A 660 -3.82 22.64 30.28
C THR A 660 -3.33 24.04 29.95
N ASN A 661 -3.11 24.85 30.97
CA ASN A 661 -2.43 26.13 30.84
C ASN A 661 -0.99 26.01 31.35
N ALA A 662 -0.03 25.94 30.42
CA ALA A 662 1.38 25.79 30.75
C ALA A 662 1.88 26.86 31.73
N ARG A 663 1.33 28.08 31.70
CA ARG A 663 1.73 29.18 32.62
C ARG A 663 1.41 28.92 34.08
N ASP A 664 0.41 28.09 34.35
CA ASP A 664 0.03 27.76 35.73
C ASP A 664 1.04 26.80 36.39
N MET A 665 1.86 26.08 35.60
CA MET A 665 2.99 25.30 36.11
C MET A 665 4.08 26.16 36.78
N LEU A 666 4.24 27.43 36.39
CA LEU A 666 5.19 28.32 37.08
C LEU A 666 4.72 28.69 38.50
N LYS A 667 3.41 28.66 38.74
CA LYS A 667 2.82 29.00 40.04
C LYS A 667 2.72 27.79 40.94
N ASN A 668 2.44 26.62 40.37
CA ASN A 668 2.35 25.35 41.07
C ASN A 668 3.02 24.23 40.25
N PRO A 669 4.20 23.74 40.65
CA PRO A 669 4.87 22.62 39.98
C PRO A 669 4.03 21.33 39.92
N GLU A 670 3.09 21.12 40.85
CA GLU A 670 2.23 19.94 40.92
C GLU A 670 0.99 20.05 40.00
N TYR A 671 0.73 21.24 39.43
CA TYR A 671 -0.47 21.53 38.63
C TYR A 671 -0.74 20.50 37.54
N LEU A 672 0.29 20.07 36.81
CA LEU A 672 0.11 19.16 35.68
C LEU A 672 -0.40 17.79 36.13
N GLU A 673 0.11 17.26 37.24
CA GLU A 673 -0.32 15.98 37.80
C GLU A 673 -1.74 16.09 38.39
N GLU A 674 -2.03 17.15 39.15
CA GLU A 674 -3.38 17.38 39.69
C GLU A 674 -4.44 17.54 38.59
N HIS A 675 -4.10 18.25 37.52
CA HIS A 675 -4.98 18.49 36.38
C HIS A 675 -5.34 17.17 35.69
N TYR A 676 -4.34 16.37 35.31
CA TYR A 676 -4.58 15.10 34.63
C TYR A 676 -5.23 14.05 35.55
N LYS A 677 -4.99 14.11 36.87
CA LYS A 677 -5.73 13.30 37.85
C LYS A 677 -7.23 13.65 37.85
N LYS A 678 -7.58 14.94 37.97
CA LYS A 678 -8.98 15.40 37.93
C LYS A 678 -9.65 15.06 36.59
N PHE A 679 -8.93 15.25 35.49
CA PHE A 679 -9.41 14.88 34.16
C PHE A 679 -9.67 13.36 34.04
N SER A 680 -8.76 12.54 34.54
CA SER A 680 -8.88 11.07 34.54
C SER A 680 -10.08 10.59 35.37
N GLU A 681 -10.30 11.17 36.55
CA GLU A 681 -11.45 10.87 37.41
C GLU A 681 -12.79 11.23 36.75
N LYS A 682 -12.82 12.37 36.03
CA LYS A 682 -13.99 12.85 35.28
C LYS A 682 -14.35 11.90 34.12
N ILE A 683 -13.35 11.46 33.35
CA ILE A 683 -13.59 10.66 32.14
C ILE A 683 -13.66 9.15 32.39
N GLY A 684 -13.26 8.70 33.59
CA GLY A 684 -13.28 7.29 33.97
C GLY A 684 -12.16 6.46 33.32
N TYR A 685 -11.08 7.11 32.91
CA TYR A 685 -9.89 6.47 32.33
C TYR A 685 -8.64 7.26 32.72
N THR A 686 -7.53 6.57 32.99
CA THR A 686 -6.27 7.21 33.39
C THR A 686 -5.57 7.79 32.18
N PHE A 687 -5.60 9.12 32.05
CA PHE A 687 -4.84 9.86 31.06
C PHE A 687 -3.62 10.52 31.70
N ILE A 688 -2.49 10.42 31.01
CA ILE A 688 -1.26 11.16 31.31
C ILE A 688 -0.95 12.15 30.16
N PRO A 689 -0.22 13.24 30.41
CA PRO A 689 0.17 14.16 29.35
C PRO A 689 1.10 13.48 28.36
N GLN A 690 0.79 13.60 27.07
CA GLN A 690 1.58 13.00 25.99
C GLN A 690 3.00 13.59 25.90
N LEU A 691 3.98 12.77 25.50
CA LEU A 691 5.41 13.13 25.41
C LEU A 691 5.67 14.33 24.49
N ASN A 692 4.90 14.50 23.41
CA ASN A 692 4.98 15.70 22.57
C ASN A 692 4.74 16.97 23.38
N TYR A 693 3.69 16.99 24.18
CA TYR A 693 3.32 18.11 25.02
C TYR A 693 4.36 18.33 26.14
N LEU A 694 4.79 17.28 26.83
CA LEU A 694 5.82 17.36 27.87
C LEU A 694 7.15 17.93 27.33
N ASN A 695 7.58 17.50 26.14
CA ASN A 695 8.79 18.02 25.51
C ASN A 695 8.61 19.48 25.08
N TRP A 696 7.45 19.85 24.56
CA TRP A 696 7.14 21.24 24.23
C TRP A 696 7.20 22.14 25.47
N ILE A 697 6.56 21.75 26.59
CA ILE A 697 6.62 22.52 27.84
C ILE A 697 8.07 22.61 28.36
N SER A 698 8.83 21.52 28.28
CA SER A 698 10.24 21.52 28.71
C SER A 698 11.08 22.53 27.93
N GLU A 699 10.87 22.66 26.61
CA GLU A 699 11.57 23.65 25.80
C GLU A 699 11.07 25.08 26.10
N PHE A 700 9.75 25.25 26.30
CA PHE A 700 9.16 26.53 26.66
C PHE A 700 9.77 27.11 27.96
N TYR A 701 10.07 26.26 28.94
CA TYR A 701 10.68 26.66 30.22
C TYR A 701 12.19 26.50 30.32
N LYS A 702 12.88 26.22 29.22
CA LYS A 702 14.34 25.99 29.23
C LYS A 702 15.15 27.17 29.79
N ASN A 703 14.63 28.38 29.63
CA ASN A 703 15.23 29.63 30.12
C ASN A 703 14.67 30.10 31.47
N ASP A 704 13.84 29.29 32.15
CA ASP A 704 13.38 29.57 33.51
C ASP A 704 14.60 29.74 34.45
N PRO A 705 14.80 30.90 35.10
CA PRO A 705 15.93 31.16 35.98
C PRO A 705 16.09 30.13 37.10
N ASN A 706 14.97 29.58 37.61
CA ASN A 706 14.97 28.63 38.71
C ASN A 706 15.03 27.17 38.24
N LYS A 707 14.83 26.92 36.95
CA LYS A 707 14.74 25.59 36.31
C LYS A 707 13.80 24.60 37.03
N GLN A 708 12.88 25.09 37.87
CA GLN A 708 12.07 24.26 38.74
C GLN A 708 11.03 23.50 37.92
N ALA A 709 10.35 24.20 36.99
CA ALA A 709 9.40 23.58 36.08
C ALA A 709 10.05 22.48 35.22
N VAL A 710 11.25 22.73 34.69
CA VAL A 710 11.98 21.76 33.86
C VAL A 710 12.36 20.50 34.67
N ARG A 711 12.84 20.67 35.91
CA ARG A 711 13.15 19.52 36.79
C ARG A 711 11.91 18.69 37.11
N THR A 712 10.79 19.36 37.38
CA THR A 712 9.51 18.67 37.62
C THR A 712 9.06 17.90 36.38
N ILE A 713 9.15 18.48 35.18
CA ILE A 713 8.79 17.80 33.92
C ILE A 713 9.68 16.57 33.66
N ILE A 714 10.99 16.67 33.92
CA ILE A 714 11.91 15.52 33.80
C ILE A 714 11.49 14.41 34.77
N THR A 715 11.15 14.76 36.02
CA THR A 715 10.70 13.81 37.04
C THR A 715 9.37 13.15 36.65
N LEU A 716 8.40 13.93 36.17
CA LEU A 716 7.12 13.43 35.69
C LEU A 716 7.27 12.53 34.46
N LYS A 717 8.15 12.90 33.52
CA LYS A 717 8.46 12.07 32.35
C LYS A 717 9.07 10.74 32.75
N GLN A 718 9.97 10.72 33.74
CA GLN A 718 10.49 9.48 34.30
C GLN A 718 9.40 8.68 35.01
N LYS A 719 8.53 9.33 35.79
CA LYS A 719 7.43 8.66 36.50
C LYS A 719 6.43 7.99 35.55
N TRP A 720 6.02 8.67 34.49
CA TRP A 720 4.95 8.21 33.59
C TRP A 720 5.44 7.38 32.41
N TYR A 721 6.71 7.52 32.00
CA TYR A 721 7.26 6.86 30.81
C TYR A 721 8.57 6.10 31.06
N ALA A 722 8.98 5.85 32.32
CA ALA A 722 10.06 4.91 32.59
C ALA A 722 9.67 3.51 32.12
N LYS A 723 10.59 2.84 31.42
CA LYS A 723 10.43 1.44 30.99
C LYS A 723 10.20 0.54 32.20
N HIS A 724 9.07 -0.14 32.23
CA HIS A 724 8.95 -1.45 32.89
C HIS A 724 9.17 -2.54 31.86
#